data_AF-A0A3B0ZV91-F1
#
_entry.id   AF-A0A3B0ZV91-F1
#
_cell.length_a   1.000
_cell.length_b   1.000
_cell.length_c   1.000
_cell.angle_alpha   90.00
_cell.angle_beta   90.00
_cell.angle_gamma   90.00
#
_symmetry.space_group_name_H-M   'P 1'
#
loop_
_entity.id
_entity.type
_entity.pdbx_description
1 polymer ?
#
loop_
_entity_poly.entity_id
_entity_poly.type
_entity_poly.pdbx_seq_one_letter_code
_entity_poly.pdbx_strand_id
1 'polypeptide(L)'
;MADVTVKQFAEVVGISIDKLLEQFKDAGIKISDADAMVSDAEKMELLTFLRTKHGKEAESKKAEKPKAAKITLSRRSTSELKQSGSRNKTAKSVIVEVRKKRTYAKKTAAEPDESAVDKLAEVQAQRELLEADQQKQHEANTRLKEEQASSRLVAEEEKQKREEEKQKREEESKVEAEKQAAEKTETKKPADATETKAKREKPAKEKDQGSRDGGDHRKTKYGRKELHVASEGVGKRKRKHKAPRSIAKLDSGEHGFQKPVNPVIYEVELPETITVAILAQKMSVKAAEVIKAMMNLGSMVTINQVLDQETATIVVEEMGHSVKLIKDDAIEEQILETDDAGDAVKRSPVVTIMGHVDHGKTSLLDYIRETKVTSGEAGGITQHIGAYNVETKTGDITFLDTPGHAAFTAMRSRGAKSTDIVVLVVAADDGVMPQTKEAIQHARAAEVPIIVAINKMDKPEADPERVKNELSQNEVIPEDWGGDTIMLNVSAHTGEGVDALLEAIVLQAEMLELKAVVEGVARGVVVEARLDKGRGPVATVLVQRGTLKKGDILLAGLEYGRVRAIINDKGESLDTAGPSMPVEVLGLSGTPGAGDEATVVDNERKAREVAVFRQSKSRELKLARQQAAKLENMFSQMEEGEVSMVNVVLKADVQGSVEAIVDALLNLSTDEVKVKIVASGVGGINESDANLAVASTAIVVGFNVRADAAAKRIFDEDEIDLRYYSVIYDLIDEVKSAMSGMLAPEFKEEIIGLAEVRDVFRSPKFGSIAGCMVVDGIIKRNNPIRVLRDNVVIYEGELESLRRFKDDVNEVKQGTECGIGVKNYNDVKEGDQIEVFERVEVKREL
;
A
#
# COMPACT_ATOMS: atom_id res chain seq x y z
N MET A 1 -36.01 32.12 -7.13
CA MET A 1 -35.69 32.73 -5.82
C MET A 1 -36.81 33.73 -5.52
N ALA A 2 -36.62 34.80 -4.75
CA ALA A 2 -37.62 35.87 -4.65
C ALA A 2 -37.35 36.96 -5.70
N ASP A 3 -38.39 37.67 -6.15
CA ASP A 3 -38.24 38.80 -7.06
C ASP A 3 -37.49 39.96 -6.38
N VAL A 4 -36.64 40.65 -7.14
CA VAL A 4 -35.65 41.63 -6.64
C VAL A 4 -35.83 42.94 -7.38
N THR A 5 -35.74 44.10 -6.70
CA THR A 5 -35.88 45.39 -7.41
C THR A 5 -34.66 45.70 -8.26
N VAL A 6 -34.83 46.49 -9.34
CA VAL A 6 -33.73 46.92 -10.22
C VAL A 6 -32.57 47.51 -9.41
N LYS A 7 -32.86 48.33 -8.40
CA LYS A 7 -31.86 48.89 -7.49
C LYS A 7 -31.06 47.84 -6.71
N GLN A 8 -31.73 46.85 -6.11
CA GLN A 8 -31.05 45.77 -5.38
C GLN A 8 -30.24 44.88 -6.33
N PHE A 9 -30.75 44.63 -7.54
CA PHE A 9 -30.02 43.89 -8.57
C PHE A 9 -28.78 44.66 -9.07
N ALA A 10 -28.86 45.98 -9.20
CA ALA A 10 -27.74 46.86 -9.51
C ALA A 10 -26.62 46.81 -8.45
N GLU A 11 -27.00 46.83 -7.16
CA GLU A 11 -26.06 46.70 -6.04
C GLU A 11 -25.38 45.32 -6.01
N VAL A 12 -26.12 44.22 -6.27
CA VAL A 12 -25.57 42.85 -6.33
C VAL A 12 -24.65 42.62 -7.54
N VAL A 13 -24.95 43.23 -8.69
CA VAL A 13 -24.14 43.10 -9.93
C VAL A 13 -22.99 44.13 -9.98
N GLY A 14 -23.00 45.15 -9.11
CA GLY A 14 -21.95 46.16 -9.03
C GLY A 14 -21.98 47.21 -10.16
N ILE A 15 -23.16 47.44 -10.75
CA ILE A 15 -23.35 48.36 -11.89
C ILE A 15 -24.24 49.54 -11.47
N SER A 16 -23.94 50.74 -11.96
CA SER A 16 -24.78 51.93 -11.76
C SER A 16 -26.17 51.75 -12.37
N ILE A 17 -27.22 52.06 -11.60
CA ILE A 17 -28.64 51.83 -11.94
C ILE A 17 -28.98 52.29 -13.37
N ASP A 18 -28.52 53.47 -13.80
CA ASP A 18 -28.80 54.02 -15.12
C ASP A 18 -28.30 53.12 -16.26
N LYS A 19 -27.09 52.57 -16.13
CA LYS A 19 -26.51 51.62 -17.10
C LYS A 19 -27.24 50.28 -17.10
N LEU A 20 -27.74 49.84 -15.95
CA LEU A 20 -28.54 48.62 -15.87
C LEU A 20 -29.90 48.80 -16.57
N LEU A 21 -30.54 49.97 -16.40
CA LEU A 21 -31.76 50.36 -17.13
C LEU A 21 -31.51 50.55 -18.64
N GLU A 22 -30.34 51.05 -19.05
CA GLU A 22 -29.92 51.02 -20.46
C GLU A 22 -29.77 49.59 -20.99
N GLN A 23 -29.11 48.70 -20.23
CA GLN A 23 -28.92 47.30 -20.63
C GLN A 23 -30.24 46.51 -20.72
N PHE A 24 -31.22 46.76 -19.84
CA PHE A 24 -32.57 46.19 -19.97
C PHE A 24 -33.28 46.67 -21.24
N LYS A 25 -33.21 47.98 -21.56
CA LYS A 25 -33.77 48.54 -22.80
C LYS A 25 -33.11 47.97 -24.06
N ASP A 26 -31.79 47.82 -24.04
CA ASP A 26 -31.00 47.20 -25.11
C ASP A 26 -31.37 45.72 -25.34
N ALA A 27 -31.70 45.00 -24.26
CA ALA A 27 -32.22 43.63 -24.31
C ALA A 27 -33.71 43.55 -24.72
N GLY A 28 -34.40 44.68 -24.92
CA GLY A 28 -35.82 44.76 -25.27
C GLY A 28 -36.80 44.69 -24.09
N ILE A 29 -36.29 44.57 -22.85
CA ILE A 29 -37.07 44.43 -21.62
C ILE A 29 -37.57 45.81 -21.18
N LYS A 30 -38.89 45.95 -21.04
CA LYS A 30 -39.57 47.25 -20.85
C LYS A 30 -39.65 47.69 -19.38
N ILE A 31 -38.49 47.76 -18.72
CA ILE A 31 -38.37 48.28 -17.36
C ILE A 31 -37.76 49.69 -17.40
N SER A 32 -38.48 50.67 -16.86
CA SER A 32 -38.11 52.10 -16.87
C SER A 32 -37.67 52.66 -15.51
N ASP A 33 -38.05 52.02 -14.41
CA ASP A 33 -38.04 52.61 -13.07
C ASP A 33 -37.17 51.81 -12.09
N ALA A 34 -36.41 52.51 -11.24
CA ALA A 34 -35.39 51.91 -10.36
C ALA A 34 -35.96 51.01 -9.24
N ASP A 35 -37.22 51.21 -8.87
CA ASP A 35 -37.92 50.42 -7.85
C ASP A 35 -38.83 49.33 -8.45
N ALA A 36 -38.83 49.16 -9.77
CA ALA A 36 -39.52 48.04 -10.43
C ALA A 36 -38.92 46.70 -9.99
N MET A 37 -39.75 45.66 -9.88
CA MET A 37 -39.30 44.30 -9.58
C MET A 37 -38.90 43.58 -10.88
N VAL A 38 -37.77 42.89 -10.85
CA VAL A 38 -37.26 42.08 -11.96
C VAL A 38 -37.50 40.60 -11.67
N SER A 39 -38.20 39.92 -12.56
CA SER A 39 -38.45 38.49 -12.47
C SER A 39 -37.20 37.65 -12.77
N ASP A 40 -37.17 36.39 -12.32
CA ASP A 40 -36.07 35.47 -12.66
C ASP A 40 -35.97 35.17 -14.17
N ALA A 41 -37.06 35.34 -14.94
CA ALA A 41 -37.05 35.20 -16.40
C ALA A 41 -36.31 36.37 -17.09
N GLU A 42 -36.62 37.62 -16.73
CA GLU A 42 -35.99 38.82 -17.30
C GLU A 42 -34.49 38.89 -16.97
N LYS A 43 -34.07 38.36 -15.81
CA LYS A 43 -32.65 38.18 -15.46
C LYS A 43 -31.95 37.22 -16.42
N MET A 44 -32.60 36.10 -16.77
CA MET A 44 -32.06 35.11 -17.71
C MET A 44 -32.01 35.65 -19.14
N GLU A 45 -33.04 36.37 -19.60
CA GLU A 45 -33.03 37.06 -20.89
C GLU A 45 -31.88 38.08 -20.97
N LEU A 46 -31.73 38.95 -19.97
CA LEU A 46 -30.60 39.89 -19.90
C LEU A 46 -29.23 39.18 -19.92
N LEU A 47 -29.08 38.06 -19.21
CA LEU A 47 -27.85 37.27 -19.20
C LEU A 47 -27.56 36.62 -20.57
N THR A 48 -28.58 36.16 -21.30
CA THR A 48 -28.39 35.65 -22.67
C THR A 48 -28.07 36.77 -23.68
N PHE A 49 -28.67 37.95 -23.52
CA PHE A 49 -28.34 39.13 -24.31
C PHE A 49 -26.89 39.58 -24.07
N LEU A 50 -26.45 39.70 -22.81
CA LEU A 50 -25.07 40.06 -22.48
C LEU A 50 -24.06 39.01 -22.96
N ARG A 51 -24.38 37.71 -22.85
CA ARG A 51 -23.56 36.62 -23.41
C ARG A 51 -23.44 36.71 -24.94
N THR A 52 -24.51 37.01 -25.65
CA THR A 52 -24.48 37.10 -27.13
C THR A 52 -23.81 38.40 -27.62
N LYS A 53 -23.92 39.50 -26.88
CA LYS A 53 -23.18 40.75 -27.16
C LYS A 53 -21.66 40.56 -26.97
N HIS A 54 -21.23 40.00 -25.84
CA HIS A 54 -19.81 39.81 -25.55
C HIS A 54 -19.18 38.60 -26.28
N GLY A 55 -19.95 37.59 -26.66
CA GLY A 55 -19.43 36.44 -27.42
C GLY A 55 -18.93 36.82 -28.82
N LYS A 56 -19.65 37.72 -29.52
CA LYS A 56 -19.38 38.01 -30.94
C LYS A 56 -18.16 38.87 -31.22
N GLU A 57 -17.59 39.57 -30.23
CA GLU A 57 -16.32 40.29 -30.45
C GLU A 57 -15.11 39.33 -30.53
N ALA A 58 -15.20 38.12 -29.97
CA ALA A 58 -14.11 37.14 -29.98
C ALA A 58 -13.94 36.39 -31.32
N GLU A 59 -15.01 36.25 -32.11
CA GLU A 59 -15.02 35.35 -33.28
C GLU A 59 -14.51 36.00 -34.58
N SER A 60 -14.50 37.33 -34.68
CA SER A 60 -14.20 38.05 -35.93
C SER A 60 -12.72 37.99 -36.40
N LYS A 61 -11.81 37.35 -35.64
CA LYS A 61 -10.37 37.26 -35.97
C LYS A 61 -9.71 35.92 -35.61
N LYS A 62 -10.16 34.81 -36.22
CA LYS A 62 -9.33 33.58 -36.38
C LYS A 62 -9.88 32.57 -37.41
N ALA A 63 -9.69 32.87 -38.69
CA ALA A 63 -9.83 31.88 -39.75
C ALA A 63 -8.51 31.11 -39.97
N GLU A 64 -8.09 30.29 -39.00
CA GLU A 64 -7.16 29.16 -39.24
C GLU A 64 -7.11 28.16 -38.05
N LYS A 65 -6.83 26.89 -38.36
CA LYS A 65 -7.04 25.69 -37.53
C LYS A 65 -6.50 25.79 -36.08
N PRO A 66 -7.26 25.38 -35.04
CA PRO A 66 -6.78 25.37 -33.66
C PRO A 66 -5.75 24.23 -33.43
N LYS A 67 -4.55 24.60 -32.98
CA LYS A 67 -3.66 23.68 -32.24
C LYS A 67 -3.97 23.78 -30.74
N ALA A 68 -3.86 22.67 -30.02
CA ALA A 68 -4.30 22.54 -28.63
C ALA A 68 -3.77 23.66 -27.70
N ALA A 69 -4.65 24.27 -26.91
CA ALA A 69 -4.34 25.34 -25.98
C ALA A 69 -3.56 24.80 -24.76
N LYS A 70 -2.25 24.98 -24.77
CA LYS A 70 -1.33 24.60 -23.69
C LYS A 70 -1.29 25.69 -22.61
N ILE A 71 -1.80 25.40 -21.42
CA ILE A 71 -1.66 26.29 -20.25
C ILE A 71 -0.21 26.22 -19.77
N THR A 72 0.44 27.38 -19.62
CA THR A 72 1.81 27.48 -19.11
C THR A 72 1.97 28.56 -18.06
N LEU A 73 2.33 28.15 -16.85
CA LEU A 73 2.80 29.05 -15.79
C LEU A 73 4.29 29.34 -15.98
N SER A 74 4.70 30.56 -15.64
CA SER A 74 6.09 31.01 -15.68
C SER A 74 6.48 31.74 -14.40
N ARG A 75 7.39 31.17 -13.61
CA ARG A 75 8.00 31.85 -12.46
C ARG A 75 9.14 32.74 -12.95
N ARG A 76 9.20 33.97 -12.47
CA ARG A 76 10.20 34.99 -12.82
C ARG A 76 11.16 35.14 -11.63
N SER A 77 12.46 34.97 -11.85
CA SER A 77 13.47 35.24 -10.83
C SER A 77 14.62 36.07 -11.43
N THR A 78 15.08 37.04 -10.65
CA THR A 78 16.15 37.99 -11.03
C THR A 78 17.33 37.82 -10.09
N SER A 79 18.53 37.66 -10.65
CA SER A 79 19.79 37.55 -9.91
C SER A 79 20.80 38.54 -10.46
N GLU A 80 21.46 39.30 -9.58
CA GLU A 80 22.56 40.18 -9.98
C GLU A 80 23.89 39.43 -9.99
N LEU A 81 24.64 39.51 -11.10
CA LEU A 81 26.07 39.23 -11.10
C LEU A 81 26.88 40.54 -11.16
N LYS A 82 27.97 40.59 -10.39
CA LYS A 82 28.95 41.69 -10.40
C LYS A 82 30.27 41.15 -10.94
N GLN A 83 30.66 41.60 -12.13
CA GLN A 83 31.88 41.16 -12.79
C GLN A 83 33.03 42.14 -12.53
N SER A 84 34.16 41.64 -12.02
CA SER A 84 35.37 42.42 -11.75
C SER A 84 36.32 42.43 -12.96
N GLY A 85 36.38 43.56 -13.67
CA GLY A 85 37.34 43.79 -14.76
C GLY A 85 38.60 44.54 -14.29
N SER A 86 39.77 44.12 -14.75
CA SER A 86 41.05 44.74 -14.38
C SER A 86 41.33 46.06 -15.13
N ARG A 87 42.00 47.00 -14.44
CA ARG A 87 42.47 48.33 -14.89
C ARG A 87 41.40 49.31 -15.42
N ASN A 88 41.07 50.31 -14.57
CA ASN A 88 40.60 51.65 -14.91
C ASN A 88 39.34 51.82 -15.80
N LYS A 89 38.18 51.34 -15.30
CA LYS A 89 36.99 52.19 -15.00
C LYS A 89 35.79 51.35 -14.53
N THR A 90 35.14 51.80 -13.44
CA THR A 90 33.75 51.51 -13.02
C THR A 90 33.15 50.14 -13.42
N ALA A 91 33.07 49.21 -12.46
CA ALA A 91 32.34 47.96 -12.63
C ALA A 91 30.84 48.22 -12.93
N LYS A 92 30.24 47.37 -13.78
CA LYS A 92 28.81 47.36 -14.08
C LYS A 92 28.19 46.09 -13.49
N SER A 93 27.11 46.23 -12.74
CA SER A 93 26.22 45.10 -12.46
C SER A 93 25.36 44.80 -13.69
N VAL A 94 25.07 43.52 -13.92
CA VAL A 94 24.09 43.08 -14.92
C VAL A 94 23.04 42.25 -14.20
N ILE A 95 21.79 42.72 -14.25
CA ILE A 95 20.63 42.00 -13.72
C ILE A 95 20.25 40.95 -14.77
N VAL A 96 20.33 39.67 -14.42
CA VAL A 96 19.91 38.57 -15.29
C VAL A 96 18.57 38.05 -14.82
N GLU A 97 17.60 37.99 -15.73
CA GLU A 97 16.26 37.48 -15.48
C GLU A 97 16.10 36.10 -16.10
N VAL A 98 15.79 35.08 -15.29
CA VAL A 98 15.56 33.72 -15.75
C VAL A 98 14.07 33.39 -15.65
N ARG A 99 13.53 32.75 -16.70
CA ARG A 99 12.14 32.28 -16.77
C ARG A 99 12.13 30.77 -17.01
N LYS A 100 11.58 30.00 -16.07
CA LYS A 100 11.25 28.58 -16.30
C LYS A 100 9.76 28.45 -16.60
N LYS A 101 9.41 27.54 -17.52
CA LYS A 101 8.05 27.33 -18.04
C LYS A 101 7.69 25.85 -17.90
N ARG A 102 6.58 25.51 -17.25
CA ARG A 102 5.99 24.17 -17.24
C ARG A 102 4.60 24.20 -17.88
N THR A 103 4.16 23.06 -18.41
CA THR A 103 2.99 22.95 -19.28
C THR A 103 2.15 21.74 -18.88
N TYR A 104 0.83 21.91 -18.78
CA TYR A 104 -0.13 20.82 -18.67
C TYR A 104 -1.14 20.86 -19.83
N ALA A 105 -1.73 19.71 -20.14
CA ALA A 105 -2.74 19.53 -21.18
C ALA A 105 -3.98 18.87 -20.58
N LYS A 106 -5.17 19.35 -20.96
CA LYS A 106 -6.46 18.82 -20.51
C LYS A 106 -7.10 18.01 -21.64
N LYS A 107 -7.48 16.75 -21.39
CA LYS A 107 -8.35 15.97 -22.29
C LYS A 107 -9.76 16.58 -22.26
N THR A 108 -10.45 16.55 -23.40
CA THR A 108 -11.82 17.05 -23.57
C THR A 108 -12.83 15.92 -23.38
N ALA A 109 -13.85 16.14 -22.56
CA ALA A 109 -15.06 15.32 -22.53
C ALA A 109 -16.01 15.72 -23.68
N ALA A 110 -16.91 14.82 -24.06
CA ALA A 110 -17.92 15.03 -25.10
C ALA A 110 -19.18 15.75 -24.56
N GLU A 111 -20.07 16.13 -25.47
CA GLU A 111 -21.33 16.82 -25.17
C GLU A 111 -22.42 15.83 -24.69
N PRO A 112 -23.37 16.25 -23.83
CA PRO A 112 -24.41 15.38 -23.29
C PRO A 112 -25.57 15.18 -24.28
N ASP A 113 -26.09 13.95 -24.32
CA ASP A 113 -27.20 13.52 -25.18
C ASP A 113 -28.55 13.69 -24.45
N GLU A 114 -29.57 14.22 -25.13
CA GLU A 114 -30.87 14.58 -24.50
C GLU A 114 -31.63 13.35 -23.96
N SER A 115 -31.32 12.14 -24.45
CA SER A 115 -31.90 10.88 -23.97
C SER A 115 -31.52 10.49 -22.53
N ALA A 116 -30.63 11.25 -21.86
CA ALA A 116 -30.24 11.02 -20.48
C ALA A 116 -31.29 11.48 -19.44
N VAL A 117 -32.12 12.48 -19.76
CA VAL A 117 -32.99 13.13 -18.76
C VAL A 117 -34.14 12.22 -18.31
N ASP A 118 -34.82 11.56 -19.25
CA ASP A 118 -35.92 10.64 -18.92
C ASP A 118 -35.41 9.39 -18.16
N LYS A 119 -34.24 8.88 -18.54
CA LYS A 119 -33.59 7.74 -17.85
C LYS A 119 -33.19 8.10 -16.42
N LEU A 120 -32.73 9.34 -16.17
CA LEU A 120 -32.44 9.83 -14.82
C LEU A 120 -33.71 9.87 -13.94
N ALA A 121 -34.87 10.20 -14.51
CA ALA A 121 -36.14 10.20 -13.77
C ALA A 121 -36.59 8.77 -13.40
N GLU A 122 -36.49 7.80 -14.33
CA GLU A 122 -36.80 6.39 -14.02
C GLU A 122 -35.83 5.79 -12.99
N VAL A 123 -34.53 6.08 -13.10
CA VAL A 123 -33.52 5.64 -12.12
C VAL A 123 -33.74 6.27 -10.74
N GLN A 124 -34.16 7.54 -10.66
CA GLN A 124 -34.53 8.17 -9.39
C GLN A 124 -35.75 7.50 -8.75
N ALA A 125 -36.81 7.22 -9.52
CA ALA A 125 -38.00 6.53 -9.02
C ALA A 125 -37.70 5.10 -8.53
N GLN A 126 -36.84 4.36 -9.23
CA GLN A 126 -36.37 3.04 -8.79
C GLN A 126 -35.50 3.13 -7.53
N ARG A 127 -34.68 4.17 -7.41
CA ARG A 127 -33.82 4.41 -6.23
C ARG A 127 -34.64 4.74 -4.98
N GLU A 128 -35.66 5.60 -5.07
CA GLU A 128 -36.55 5.87 -3.93
C GLU A 128 -37.30 4.60 -3.47
N LEU A 129 -37.71 3.73 -4.39
CA LEU A 129 -38.32 2.43 -4.06
C LEU A 129 -37.32 1.49 -3.37
N LEU A 130 -36.07 1.43 -3.82
CA LEU A 130 -35.01 0.62 -3.21
C LEU A 130 -34.61 1.13 -1.83
N GLU A 131 -34.42 2.44 -1.66
CA GLU A 131 -34.10 3.04 -0.35
C GLU A 131 -35.26 2.86 0.64
N ALA A 132 -36.53 2.93 0.19
CA ALA A 132 -37.70 2.63 1.01
C ALA A 132 -37.83 1.15 1.41
N ASP A 133 -37.35 0.20 0.59
CA ASP A 133 -37.35 -1.21 0.96
C ASP A 133 -36.16 -1.59 1.85
N GLN A 134 -34.98 -1.03 1.58
CA GLN A 134 -33.81 -1.15 2.47
C GLN A 134 -34.11 -0.64 3.89
N GLN A 135 -34.84 0.47 4.03
CA GLN A 135 -35.29 0.96 5.34
C GLN A 135 -36.20 -0.04 6.07
N LYS A 136 -37.17 -0.67 5.37
CA LYS A 136 -38.03 -1.72 5.95
C LYS A 136 -37.23 -2.97 6.34
N GLN A 137 -36.28 -3.39 5.50
CA GLN A 137 -35.39 -4.52 5.80
C GLN A 137 -34.49 -4.20 6.99
N HIS A 138 -34.05 -2.96 7.15
CA HIS A 138 -33.26 -2.53 8.32
C HIS A 138 -34.10 -2.48 9.60
N GLU A 139 -35.37 -2.03 9.54
CA GLU A 139 -36.31 -2.10 10.67
C GLU A 139 -36.69 -3.54 11.04
N ALA A 140 -36.86 -4.43 10.06
CA ALA A 140 -37.09 -5.86 10.32
C ALA A 140 -35.88 -6.50 11.01
N ASN A 141 -34.66 -6.18 10.54
CA ASN A 141 -33.42 -6.70 11.11
C ASN A 141 -33.09 -6.13 12.51
N THR A 142 -33.50 -4.91 12.86
CA THR A 142 -33.38 -4.42 14.24
C THR A 142 -34.34 -5.14 15.17
N ARG A 143 -35.62 -5.29 14.80
CA ARG A 143 -36.61 -6.03 15.61
C ARG A 143 -36.21 -7.50 15.81
N LEU A 144 -35.73 -8.18 14.77
CA LEU A 144 -35.20 -9.55 14.88
C LEU A 144 -33.98 -9.63 15.82
N LYS A 145 -33.11 -8.60 15.85
CA LYS A 145 -31.99 -8.53 16.80
C LYS A 145 -32.46 -8.29 18.24
N GLU A 146 -33.52 -7.51 18.45
CA GLU A 146 -34.12 -7.28 19.77
C GLU A 146 -34.83 -8.54 20.32
N GLU A 147 -35.52 -9.29 19.46
CA GLU A 147 -36.12 -10.60 19.79
C GLU A 147 -35.04 -11.67 20.07
N GLN A 148 -33.94 -11.68 19.31
CA GLN A 148 -32.78 -12.55 19.58
C GLN A 148 -32.01 -12.15 20.85
N ALA A 149 -31.91 -10.87 21.18
CA ALA A 149 -31.28 -10.42 22.42
C ALA A 149 -32.11 -10.80 23.65
N SER A 150 -33.42 -10.54 23.62
CA SER A 150 -34.33 -10.87 24.72
C SER A 150 -34.46 -12.38 24.96
N SER A 151 -34.55 -13.20 23.90
CA SER A 151 -34.55 -14.67 24.03
C SER A 151 -33.23 -15.24 24.55
N ARG A 152 -32.07 -14.65 24.20
CA ARG A 152 -30.75 -15.03 24.78
C ARG A 152 -30.69 -14.76 26.28
N LEU A 153 -31.18 -13.61 26.75
CA LEU A 153 -31.21 -13.25 28.18
C LEU A 153 -32.08 -14.23 28.99
N VAL A 154 -33.25 -14.62 28.46
CA VAL A 154 -34.11 -15.64 29.11
C VAL A 154 -33.40 -17.01 29.17
N ALA A 155 -32.74 -17.44 28.10
CA ALA A 155 -31.99 -18.69 28.07
C ALA A 155 -30.76 -18.69 29.00
N GLU A 156 -30.19 -17.52 29.29
CA GLU A 156 -29.08 -17.34 30.24
C GLU A 156 -29.57 -17.39 31.69
N GLU A 157 -30.71 -16.76 32.01
CA GLU A 157 -31.36 -16.92 33.32
C GLU A 157 -31.75 -18.38 33.62
N GLU A 158 -32.27 -19.13 32.64
CA GLU A 158 -32.59 -20.55 32.84
C GLU A 158 -31.35 -21.41 33.10
N LYS A 159 -30.22 -21.11 32.45
CA LYS A 159 -28.93 -21.78 32.71
C LYS A 159 -28.46 -21.51 34.13
N GLN A 160 -28.44 -20.25 34.57
CA GLN A 160 -28.02 -19.87 35.92
C GLN A 160 -28.88 -20.56 36.99
N LYS A 161 -30.22 -20.60 36.82
CA LYS A 161 -31.14 -21.31 37.73
C LYS A 161 -30.85 -22.82 37.79
N ARG A 162 -30.56 -23.46 36.66
CA ARG A 162 -30.16 -24.88 36.61
C ARG A 162 -28.80 -25.17 37.22
N GLU A 163 -27.85 -24.24 37.15
CA GLU A 163 -26.56 -24.38 37.83
C GLU A 163 -26.68 -24.21 39.34
N GLU A 164 -27.54 -23.31 39.82
CA GLU A 164 -27.85 -23.22 41.25
C GLU A 164 -28.55 -24.47 41.80
N GLU A 165 -29.51 -25.06 41.08
CA GLU A 165 -30.14 -26.32 41.49
C GLU A 165 -29.12 -27.48 41.55
N LYS A 166 -28.18 -27.55 40.60
CA LYS A 166 -27.07 -28.51 40.65
C LYS A 166 -26.17 -28.28 41.87
N GLN A 167 -25.76 -27.03 42.13
CA GLN A 167 -24.90 -26.69 43.26
C GLN A 167 -25.59 -27.00 44.60
N LYS A 168 -26.89 -26.75 44.74
CA LYS A 168 -27.69 -27.11 45.93
C LYS A 168 -27.75 -28.63 46.13
N ARG A 169 -28.03 -29.42 45.08
CA ARG A 169 -27.98 -30.90 45.14
C ARG A 169 -26.59 -31.47 45.46
N GLU A 170 -25.53 -30.79 45.02
CA GLU A 170 -24.16 -31.16 45.37
C GLU A 170 -23.79 -30.82 46.83
N GLU A 171 -24.33 -29.75 47.42
CA GLU A 171 -24.16 -29.50 48.86
C GLU A 171 -24.99 -30.48 49.70
N GLU A 172 -26.24 -30.77 49.32
CA GLU A 172 -27.11 -31.72 50.01
C GLU A 172 -26.49 -33.13 50.06
N SER A 173 -26.02 -33.64 48.92
CA SER A 173 -25.37 -34.96 48.86
C SER A 173 -24.02 -35.02 49.58
N LYS A 174 -23.26 -33.92 49.67
CA LYS A 174 -22.04 -33.83 50.50
C LYS A 174 -22.36 -33.86 52.00
N VAL A 175 -23.43 -33.17 52.43
CA VAL A 175 -23.91 -33.20 53.83
C VAL A 175 -24.48 -34.57 54.22
N GLU A 176 -25.13 -35.27 53.29
CA GLU A 176 -25.61 -36.64 53.52
C GLU A 176 -24.44 -37.65 53.60
N ALA A 177 -23.40 -37.48 52.77
CA ALA A 177 -22.18 -38.28 52.84
C ALA A 177 -21.40 -38.05 54.15
N GLU A 178 -21.26 -36.81 54.64
CA GLU A 178 -20.62 -36.55 55.95
C GLU A 178 -21.35 -37.26 57.11
N LYS A 179 -22.69 -37.30 57.09
CA LYS A 179 -23.49 -38.03 58.10
C LYS A 179 -23.26 -39.54 58.05
N GLN A 180 -23.28 -40.14 56.85
CA GLN A 180 -23.05 -41.58 56.68
C GLN A 180 -21.59 -42.00 56.97
N ALA A 181 -20.63 -41.07 56.92
CA ALA A 181 -19.26 -41.30 57.36
C ALA A 181 -19.13 -41.28 58.89
N ALA A 182 -19.79 -40.32 59.56
CA ALA A 182 -19.78 -40.24 61.03
C ALA A 182 -20.35 -41.51 61.68
N GLU A 183 -21.48 -42.02 61.18
CA GLU A 183 -22.19 -43.20 61.71
C GLU A 183 -21.41 -44.52 61.54
N LYS A 184 -20.38 -44.56 60.68
CA LYS A 184 -19.52 -45.74 60.46
C LYS A 184 -18.23 -45.74 61.28
N THR A 185 -18.01 -44.74 62.14
CA THR A 185 -16.73 -44.58 62.86
C THR A 185 -16.79 -45.00 64.35
N GLU A 186 -17.93 -45.52 64.84
CA GLU A 186 -18.05 -46.14 66.17
C GLU A 186 -18.04 -47.68 66.12
N THR A 187 -16.92 -48.30 65.70
CA THR A 187 -16.61 -49.69 66.13
C THR A 187 -15.14 -50.08 65.98
N LYS A 188 -14.61 -50.78 67.02
CA LYS A 188 -13.39 -51.62 67.04
C LYS A 188 -12.00 -50.95 66.88
N LYS A 189 -11.40 -50.69 68.04
CA LYS A 189 -9.96 -50.86 68.36
C LYS A 189 -9.71 -52.30 68.88
N PRO A 190 -8.47 -52.78 69.16
CA PRO A 190 -7.11 -52.31 68.80
C PRO A 190 -6.18 -53.45 68.29
N ALA A 191 -4.84 -53.28 68.40
CA ALA A 191 -3.73 -54.27 68.34
C ALA A 191 -3.26 -54.75 66.94
N ASP A 192 -1.95 -54.97 66.66
CA ASP A 192 -0.68 -54.57 67.31
C ASP A 192 0.52 -54.78 66.33
N ALA A 193 1.72 -54.23 66.64
CA ALA A 193 3.06 -54.59 66.11
C ALA A 193 3.36 -54.37 64.59
N THR A 194 4.59 -54.10 64.09
CA THR A 194 5.91 -53.76 64.69
C THR A 194 6.82 -53.02 63.67
N GLU A 195 7.78 -52.24 64.21
CA GLU A 195 9.18 -51.95 63.79
C GLU A 195 9.77 -52.39 62.39
N THR A 196 10.76 -51.73 61.74
CA THR A 196 11.55 -50.48 62.02
C THR A 196 12.49 -49.98 60.87
N LYS A 197 12.93 -48.70 61.00
CA LYS A 197 14.29 -48.10 60.71
C LYS A 197 14.80 -48.12 59.23
N ALA A 198 15.55 -47.12 58.72
CA ALA A 198 15.96 -45.76 59.14
C ALA A 198 16.43 -44.98 57.85
N LYS A 199 17.29 -43.93 57.77
CA LYS A 199 18.21 -43.19 58.67
C LYS A 199 18.66 -41.85 58.03
N ARG A 200 19.17 -40.90 58.84
CA ARG A 200 19.93 -39.66 58.52
C ARG A 200 19.13 -38.47 57.93
N GLU A 201 19.37 -37.21 58.31
CA GLU A 201 20.20 -36.62 59.39
C GLU A 201 19.53 -35.36 60.03
N LYS A 202 20.26 -34.57 60.84
CA LYS A 202 19.75 -33.56 61.83
C LYS A 202 20.85 -32.50 62.16
N PRO A 203 20.68 -31.50 63.07
CA PRO A 203 19.58 -30.53 63.28
C PRO A 203 20.06 -29.07 63.66
N ALA A 204 19.20 -28.05 63.64
CA ALA A 204 19.38 -26.78 64.41
C ALA A 204 18.03 -26.12 64.80
N LYS A 205 17.99 -25.31 65.88
CA LYS A 205 16.77 -25.12 66.71
C LYS A 205 16.85 -24.01 67.80
N GLU A 206 16.40 -22.77 67.53
CA GLU A 206 16.09 -21.69 68.53
C GLU A 206 14.89 -20.82 68.04
N LYS A 207 13.88 -20.47 68.86
CA LYS A 207 13.71 -19.36 69.85
C LYS A 207 13.67 -17.94 69.25
N ASP A 208 12.93 -16.94 69.76
CA ASP A 208 11.74 -16.87 70.66
C ASP A 208 11.19 -15.41 70.67
N GLN A 209 9.87 -15.21 70.88
CA GLN A 209 9.15 -13.95 71.20
C GLN A 209 9.25 -12.71 70.26
N GLY A 210 8.26 -11.80 70.21
CA GLY A 210 6.97 -11.77 70.94
C GLY A 210 6.01 -10.62 70.55
N SER A 211 4.84 -10.56 71.23
CA SER A 211 3.74 -9.55 71.21
C SER A 211 3.16 -9.14 69.83
N ARG A 212 1.86 -9.28 69.48
CA ARG A 212 0.54 -9.16 70.16
C ARG A 212 0.11 -7.76 70.60
N ASP A 213 -0.90 -7.24 69.88
CA ASP A 213 -2.21 -6.78 70.41
C ASP A 213 -3.26 -6.86 69.26
N GLY A 214 -4.55 -7.19 69.43
CA GLY A 214 -5.29 -7.68 70.59
C GLY A 214 -6.79 -7.98 70.29
N GLY A 215 -7.17 -9.27 70.18
CA GLY A 215 -8.57 -9.73 69.98
C GLY A 215 -9.22 -9.31 68.65
N ASP A 216 -10.48 -9.63 68.33
CA ASP A 216 -11.36 -10.81 68.60
C ASP A 216 -12.43 -10.74 67.46
N HIS A 217 -13.03 -11.78 66.86
CA HIS A 217 -13.70 -12.95 67.41
C HIS A 217 -13.93 -14.08 66.35
N ARG A 218 -14.71 -15.11 66.71
CA ARG A 218 -14.84 -16.41 66.01
C ARG A 218 -15.72 -16.45 64.74
N LYS A 219 -15.24 -17.23 63.75
CA LYS A 219 -15.95 -18.20 62.85
C LYS A 219 -17.49 -18.19 62.73
N THR A 220 -17.96 -18.10 61.48
CA THR A 220 -18.79 -19.10 60.72
C THR A 220 -18.43 -18.91 59.23
N LYS A 221 -18.16 -19.91 58.37
CA LYS A 221 -18.85 -21.15 57.92
C LYS A 221 -20.16 -20.91 57.14
N TYR A 222 -19.98 -20.59 55.84
CA TYR A 222 -20.95 -20.54 54.73
C TYR A 222 -22.09 -19.50 54.82
N GLY A 223 -22.41 -18.88 53.68
CA GLY A 223 -23.39 -17.79 53.56
C GLY A 223 -23.18 -16.92 52.32
N ARG A 224 -23.44 -17.48 51.13
CA ARG A 224 -23.27 -16.81 49.83
C ARG A 224 -24.40 -15.79 49.58
N LYS A 225 -24.04 -14.58 49.17
CA LYS A 225 -24.86 -13.61 48.41
C LYS A 225 -23.92 -12.86 47.45
N GLU A 226 -24.20 -12.85 46.15
CA GLU A 226 -25.19 -11.97 45.49
C GLU A 226 -24.85 -10.50 45.71
N LEU A 227 -24.37 -9.83 44.66
CA LEU A 227 -24.17 -8.37 44.66
C LEU A 227 -24.93 -7.74 43.48
N HIS A 228 -26.24 -7.99 43.42
CA HIS A 228 -27.11 -7.21 42.56
C HIS A 228 -27.28 -5.79 43.12
N VAL A 229 -27.39 -4.86 42.18
CA VAL A 229 -27.62 -3.43 42.41
C VAL A 229 -28.79 -3.18 43.37
N ALA A 230 -28.52 -2.43 44.45
CA ALA A 230 -29.50 -1.64 45.19
C ALA A 230 -28.93 -0.22 45.32
N SER A 231 -29.61 0.89 45.00
CA SER A 231 -31.04 1.13 44.71
C SER A 231 -32.02 1.05 45.89
N GLU A 232 -31.56 1.39 47.10
CA GLU A 232 -32.42 2.05 48.10
C GLU A 232 -31.85 3.42 48.50
N GLY A 233 -32.66 4.44 48.81
CA GLY A 233 -34.12 4.45 48.72
C GLY A 233 -34.82 5.35 49.75
N VAL A 234 -34.97 6.64 49.45
CA VAL A 234 -36.04 7.52 50.01
C VAL A 234 -35.99 7.80 51.54
N GLY A 235 -35.19 8.80 51.93
CA GLY A 235 -35.18 9.38 53.30
C GLY A 235 -36.03 10.65 53.54
N LYS A 236 -36.76 11.15 52.53
CA LYS A 236 -37.71 12.30 52.57
C LYS A 236 -37.26 13.60 53.27
N ARG A 237 -37.07 14.67 52.48
CA ARG A 237 -37.96 15.85 52.62
C ARG A 237 -38.11 16.67 51.33
N LYS A 238 -39.37 17.02 51.04
CA LYS A 238 -39.80 17.81 49.87
C LYS A 238 -39.41 19.28 50.03
N ARG A 239 -39.13 19.98 48.93
CA ARG A 239 -40.05 21.04 48.43
C ARG A 239 -39.81 21.38 46.96
N LYS A 240 -40.83 21.98 46.36
CA LYS A 240 -41.03 22.17 44.91
C LYS A 240 -41.04 23.67 44.59
N HIS A 241 -40.60 24.02 43.38
CA HIS A 241 -40.81 25.30 42.67
C HIS A 241 -40.47 26.64 43.37
N LYS A 242 -39.61 27.42 42.70
CA LYS A 242 -40.01 28.77 42.26
C LYS A 242 -39.34 29.13 40.93
N ALA A 243 -40.08 29.85 40.09
CA ALA A 243 -39.64 30.35 38.78
C ALA A 243 -38.99 31.76 38.93
N PRO A 244 -38.53 32.42 37.84
CA PRO A 244 -37.44 33.39 37.92
C PRO A 244 -37.82 34.76 38.49
N ARG A 245 -36.79 35.56 38.82
CA ARG A 245 -36.92 37.00 39.06
C ARG A 245 -35.97 37.79 38.15
N SER A 246 -36.57 38.39 37.13
CA SER A 246 -36.25 39.73 36.60
C SER A 246 -34.78 40.19 36.66
N ILE A 247 -34.09 40.09 35.52
CA ILE A 247 -33.10 41.11 35.16
C ILE A 247 -33.89 42.41 34.93
N ALA A 248 -33.64 43.43 35.74
CA ALA A 248 -34.22 44.75 35.53
C ALA A 248 -33.39 45.50 34.47
N LYS A 249 -34.06 46.21 33.55
CA LYS A 249 -33.40 47.23 32.74
C LYS A 249 -32.99 48.39 33.65
N LEU A 250 -31.71 48.74 33.66
CA LEU A 250 -31.30 50.14 33.67
C LEU A 250 -30.62 50.42 32.34
N ASP A 251 -30.93 51.57 31.75
CA ASP A 251 -30.35 52.07 30.52
C ASP A 251 -29.78 53.47 30.80
N SER A 252 -28.46 53.59 30.71
CA SER A 252 -27.69 54.82 30.87
C SER A 252 -26.30 54.54 30.30
N GLY A 253 -26.17 54.71 28.98
CA GLY A 253 -24.99 54.24 28.25
C GLY A 253 -23.73 55.06 28.51
N GLU A 254 -22.59 54.37 28.54
CA GLU A 254 -21.30 54.93 28.17
C GLU A 254 -20.79 54.19 26.93
N HIS A 255 -20.31 54.93 25.92
CA HIS A 255 -19.60 54.34 24.80
C HIS A 255 -18.22 53.88 25.28
N GLY A 256 -18.14 52.63 25.73
CA GLY A 256 -16.87 51.94 25.96
C GLY A 256 -16.08 51.87 24.66
N PHE A 257 -15.19 52.84 24.44
CA PHE A 257 -14.34 52.93 23.25
C PHE A 257 -13.38 51.73 23.23
N GLN A 258 -13.83 50.65 22.60
CA GLN A 258 -13.05 49.45 22.40
C GLN A 258 -11.96 49.77 21.37
N LYS A 259 -10.79 50.17 21.88
CA LYS A 259 -9.61 50.46 21.07
C LYS A 259 -9.43 49.36 20.03
N PRO A 260 -9.20 49.67 18.74
CA PRO A 260 -8.88 48.66 17.76
C PRO A 260 -7.64 47.92 18.24
N VAL A 261 -7.81 46.64 18.58
CA VAL A 261 -6.73 45.79 19.04
C VAL A 261 -5.96 45.40 17.79
N ASN A 262 -4.74 45.92 17.61
CA ASN A 262 -3.86 45.44 16.56
C ASN A 262 -3.72 43.91 16.71
N PRO A 263 -3.78 43.13 15.63
CA PRO A 263 -3.65 41.68 15.71
C PRO A 263 -2.32 41.33 16.40
N VAL A 264 -2.40 40.47 17.41
CA VAL A 264 -1.22 40.01 18.14
C VAL A 264 -0.50 39.01 17.23
N ILE A 265 0.59 39.47 16.61
CA ILE A 265 1.46 38.65 15.77
C ILE A 265 2.19 37.66 16.68
N TYR A 266 1.60 36.48 16.86
CA TYR A 266 2.28 35.33 17.45
C TYR A 266 3.38 34.83 16.51
N GLU A 267 4.53 34.50 17.08
CA GLU A 267 5.59 33.75 16.41
C GLU A 267 5.25 32.26 16.47
N VAL A 268 4.98 31.66 15.31
CA VAL A 268 4.52 30.28 15.19
C VAL A 268 5.68 29.40 14.78
N GLU A 269 6.11 28.55 15.71
CA GLU A 269 7.12 27.54 15.46
C GLU A 269 6.53 26.39 14.63
N LEU A 270 6.97 26.23 13.39
CA LEU A 270 6.51 25.19 12.47
C LEU A 270 7.51 24.02 12.42
N PRO A 271 7.14 22.81 12.93
CA PRO A 271 7.86 21.56 12.63
C PRO A 271 7.66 21.16 11.17
N GLU A 272 8.23 20.04 10.73
CA GLU A 272 8.10 19.57 9.34
C GLU A 272 6.66 19.17 8.97
N THR A 273 5.90 18.66 9.94
CA THR A 273 4.50 18.24 9.79
C THR A 273 3.67 18.68 10.98
N ILE A 274 2.48 19.25 10.74
CA ILE A 274 1.62 19.80 11.79
C ILE A 274 0.13 19.57 11.46
N THR A 275 -0.67 19.16 12.45
CA THR A 275 -2.13 19.05 12.23
C THR A 275 -2.81 20.41 12.30
N VAL A 276 -3.91 20.59 11.56
CA VAL A 276 -4.69 21.85 11.59
C VAL A 276 -5.12 22.24 13.01
N ALA A 277 -5.47 21.25 13.85
CA ALA A 277 -5.77 21.47 15.26
C ALA A 277 -4.61 22.10 16.05
N ILE A 278 -3.38 21.56 15.91
CA ILE A 278 -2.19 22.07 16.62
C ILE A 278 -1.72 23.40 16.01
N LEU A 279 -1.80 23.56 14.70
CA LEU A 279 -1.49 24.82 14.00
C LEU A 279 -2.38 25.96 14.51
N ALA A 280 -3.69 25.72 14.56
CA ALA A 280 -4.66 26.68 15.11
C ALA A 280 -4.37 27.02 16.58
N GLN A 281 -4.01 26.02 17.40
CA GLN A 281 -3.60 26.22 18.80
C GLN A 281 -2.34 27.10 18.92
N LYS A 282 -1.28 26.85 18.12
CA LYS A 282 -0.07 27.69 18.12
C LYS A 282 -0.36 29.14 17.69
N MET A 283 -1.28 29.34 16.75
CA MET A 283 -1.74 30.68 16.32
C MET A 283 -2.68 31.35 17.33
N SER A 284 -3.17 30.63 18.36
CA SER A 284 -4.28 31.06 19.24
C SER A 284 -5.60 31.35 18.49
N VAL A 285 -5.82 30.70 17.35
CA VAL A 285 -6.97 30.85 16.44
C VAL A 285 -7.88 29.62 16.53
N LYS A 286 -9.15 29.73 16.15
CA LYS A 286 -10.04 28.55 16.07
C LYS A 286 -9.74 27.73 14.83
N ALA A 287 -9.71 26.39 14.94
CA ALA A 287 -9.49 25.51 13.79
C ALA A 287 -10.47 25.75 12.62
N ALA A 288 -11.72 26.17 12.91
CA ALA A 288 -12.71 26.53 11.88
C ALA A 288 -12.38 27.82 11.09
N GLU A 289 -11.50 28.68 11.59
CA GLU A 289 -11.00 29.87 10.88
C GLU A 289 -9.80 29.49 10.00
N VAL A 290 -8.90 28.63 10.49
CA VAL A 290 -7.78 28.04 9.72
C VAL A 290 -8.29 27.19 8.54
N ILE A 291 -9.35 26.40 8.74
CA ILE A 291 -10.01 25.64 7.65
C ILE A 291 -10.62 26.58 6.59
N LYS A 292 -11.15 27.74 6.98
CA LYS A 292 -11.65 28.73 6.01
C LYS A 292 -10.53 29.37 5.19
N ALA A 293 -9.38 29.68 5.82
CA ALA A 293 -8.19 30.14 5.09
C ALA A 293 -7.73 29.08 4.07
N MET A 294 -7.67 27.81 4.48
CA MET A 294 -7.33 26.70 3.57
C MET A 294 -8.32 26.54 2.41
N MET A 295 -9.63 26.68 2.67
CA MET A 295 -10.66 26.67 1.63
C MET A 295 -10.53 27.85 0.65
N ASN A 296 -10.20 29.04 1.13
CA ASN A 296 -9.91 30.20 0.27
C ASN A 296 -8.66 29.99 -0.60
N LEU A 297 -7.65 29.29 -0.08
CA LEU A 297 -6.46 28.84 -0.81
C LEU A 297 -6.74 27.66 -1.77
N GLY A 298 -7.98 27.17 -1.84
CA GLY A 298 -8.42 26.11 -2.76
C GLY A 298 -8.23 24.68 -2.24
N SER A 299 -7.91 24.51 -0.95
CA SER A 299 -7.73 23.20 -0.32
C SER A 299 -8.85 22.89 0.69
N MET A 300 -9.53 21.75 0.53
CA MET A 300 -10.48 21.27 1.53
C MET A 300 -9.76 20.36 2.52
N VAL A 301 -9.79 20.73 3.81
CA VAL A 301 -8.92 20.16 4.84
C VAL A 301 -9.71 19.91 6.13
N THR A 302 -9.47 18.78 6.79
CA THR A 302 -10.14 18.42 8.05
C THR A 302 -9.32 18.80 9.29
N ILE A 303 -9.99 18.92 10.46
CA ILE A 303 -9.37 19.37 11.73
C ILE A 303 -8.15 18.53 12.13
N ASN A 304 -8.17 17.23 11.83
CA ASN A 304 -7.14 16.27 12.22
C ASN A 304 -6.16 15.94 11.07
N GLN A 305 -6.28 16.62 9.93
CA GLN A 305 -5.39 16.42 8.79
C GLN A 305 -4.02 17.02 9.08
N VAL A 306 -2.98 16.27 8.72
CA VAL A 306 -1.58 16.71 8.77
C VAL A 306 -1.31 17.61 7.55
N LEU A 307 -0.67 18.75 7.78
CA LEU A 307 -0.12 19.64 6.78
C LEU A 307 1.39 19.57 6.77
N ASP A 308 1.96 19.74 5.58
CA ASP A 308 3.39 19.98 5.35
C ASP A 308 3.81 21.40 5.74
N GLN A 309 5.11 21.58 6.01
CA GLN A 309 5.68 22.85 6.43
C GLN A 309 5.52 23.98 5.39
N GLU A 310 5.51 23.70 4.08
CA GLU A 310 5.32 24.73 3.04
C GLU A 310 3.89 25.27 3.07
N THR A 311 2.88 24.40 3.05
CA THR A 311 1.47 24.79 3.13
C THR A 311 1.15 25.44 4.49
N ALA A 312 1.69 24.92 5.59
CA ALA A 312 1.53 25.52 6.91
C ALA A 312 2.15 26.93 6.99
N THR A 313 3.30 27.17 6.34
CA THR A 313 3.92 28.50 6.23
C THR A 313 2.97 29.49 5.56
N ILE A 314 2.41 29.13 4.40
CA ILE A 314 1.47 29.98 3.64
C ILE A 314 0.24 30.34 4.48
N VAL A 315 -0.30 29.39 5.24
CA VAL A 315 -1.47 29.62 6.12
C VAL A 315 -1.16 30.57 7.28
N VAL A 316 0.03 30.48 7.85
CA VAL A 316 0.48 31.36 8.95
C VAL A 316 0.73 32.78 8.44
N GLU A 317 1.35 32.91 7.26
CA GLU A 317 1.59 34.21 6.60
C GLU A 317 0.28 34.90 6.18
N GLU A 318 -0.65 34.20 5.51
CA GLU A 318 -1.96 34.74 5.08
C GLU A 318 -2.82 35.19 6.27
N MET A 319 -2.68 34.53 7.43
CA MET A 319 -3.34 34.91 8.67
C MET A 319 -2.60 35.99 9.48
N GLY A 320 -1.46 36.50 8.98
CA GLY A 320 -0.73 37.64 9.56
C GLY A 320 0.18 37.31 10.75
N HIS A 321 0.59 36.05 10.88
CA HIS A 321 1.50 35.57 11.94
C HIS A 321 2.93 35.39 11.39
N SER A 322 3.95 35.43 12.26
CA SER A 322 5.35 35.27 11.82
C SER A 322 5.81 33.83 11.99
N VAL A 323 6.33 33.23 10.90
CA VAL A 323 6.80 31.84 10.88
C VAL A 323 8.24 31.73 11.41
N LYS A 324 8.47 30.76 12.30
CA LYS A 324 9.80 30.27 12.67
C LYS A 324 9.89 28.79 12.33
N LEU A 325 10.69 28.45 11.32
CA LEU A 325 10.89 27.06 10.91
C LEU A 325 11.76 26.33 11.94
N ILE A 326 11.28 25.19 12.44
CA ILE A 326 12.07 24.23 13.20
C ILE A 326 12.32 23.03 12.29
N LYS A 327 13.60 22.62 12.19
CA LYS A 327 13.95 21.27 11.79
C LYS A 327 13.87 20.39 13.04
N ASP A 328 12.96 19.43 13.05
CA ASP A 328 12.87 18.46 14.15
C ASP A 328 14.09 17.51 14.15
N ASP A 329 14.73 17.35 12.98
CA ASP A 329 15.91 16.53 12.75
C ASP A 329 17.19 17.04 13.45
N ALA A 330 17.16 18.16 14.18
CA ALA A 330 18.32 18.69 14.91
C ALA A 330 18.88 17.73 15.98
N ILE A 331 18.05 16.81 16.52
CA ILE A 331 18.49 15.74 17.43
C ILE A 331 19.22 14.63 16.66
N GLU A 332 18.82 14.40 15.41
CA GLU A 332 19.36 13.39 14.51
C GLU A 332 20.68 13.87 13.87
N GLU A 333 20.73 15.13 13.40
CA GLU A 333 21.94 15.84 13.00
C GLU A 333 23.00 15.78 14.14
N GLN A 334 22.65 16.10 15.39
CA GLN A 334 23.59 16.04 16.53
C GLN A 334 24.15 14.64 16.84
N ILE A 335 23.49 13.56 16.41
CA ILE A 335 23.99 12.19 16.57
C ILE A 335 24.86 11.79 15.36
N LEU A 336 24.49 12.23 14.16
CA LEU A 336 25.26 12.04 12.92
C LEU A 336 26.54 12.88 12.89
N GLU A 337 26.60 14.01 13.59
CA GLU A 337 27.77 14.90 13.76
C GLU A 337 28.81 14.39 14.78
N THR A 338 28.73 13.14 15.25
CA THR A 338 29.77 12.58 16.12
C THR A 338 31.09 12.40 15.34
N ASP A 339 32.11 13.22 15.66
CA ASP A 339 33.39 13.32 14.94
C ASP A 339 34.13 11.97 14.76
N ASP A 340 34.58 11.70 13.52
CA ASP A 340 35.44 10.56 13.18
C ASP A 340 36.88 10.81 13.70
N ALA A 341 37.13 10.48 14.97
CA ALA A 341 38.40 10.72 15.66
C ALA A 341 39.49 9.65 15.37
N GLY A 342 39.98 9.57 14.13
CA GLY A 342 41.10 8.69 13.77
C GLY A 342 41.68 8.92 12.38
N ASP A 343 42.90 8.41 12.15
CA ASP A 343 43.56 8.43 10.84
C ASP A 343 42.85 7.51 9.83
N ALA A 344 42.82 7.93 8.56
CA ALA A 344 42.19 7.19 7.47
C ALA A 344 43.17 6.15 6.86
N VAL A 345 42.95 4.88 7.17
CA VAL A 345 43.79 3.73 6.77
C VAL A 345 43.26 3.12 5.47
N LYS A 346 44.13 2.51 4.63
CA LYS A 346 43.70 1.70 3.48
C LYS A 346 42.76 0.59 3.95
N ARG A 347 41.62 0.42 3.29
CA ARG A 347 40.65 -0.65 3.58
C ARG A 347 40.48 -1.61 2.42
N SER A 348 39.86 -2.75 2.70
CA SER A 348 39.43 -3.73 1.70
C SER A 348 38.34 -3.14 0.79
N PRO A 349 38.32 -3.47 -0.52
CA PRO A 349 37.19 -3.17 -1.39
C PRO A 349 35.98 -4.04 -1.00
N VAL A 350 34.79 -3.44 -1.10
CA VAL A 350 33.52 -4.17 -1.12
C VAL A 350 33.02 -4.22 -2.56
N VAL A 351 32.69 -5.42 -3.05
CA VAL A 351 32.46 -5.69 -4.48
C VAL A 351 31.09 -6.35 -4.70
N THR A 352 30.19 -5.73 -5.47
CA THR A 352 28.93 -6.39 -5.84
C THR A 352 29.10 -7.21 -7.11
N ILE A 353 28.66 -8.46 -7.13
CA ILE A 353 28.53 -9.24 -8.36
C ILE A 353 27.12 -9.06 -8.95
N MET A 354 27.05 -8.67 -10.23
CA MET A 354 25.83 -8.40 -10.98
C MET A 354 25.82 -9.11 -12.34
N GLY A 355 24.65 -9.14 -12.98
CA GLY A 355 24.42 -9.84 -14.26
C GLY A 355 23.11 -10.62 -14.24
N HIS A 356 22.78 -11.20 -15.40
CA HIS A 356 21.58 -11.99 -15.66
C HIS A 356 21.50 -13.27 -14.81
N VAL A 357 20.35 -13.93 -14.86
CA VAL A 357 20.18 -15.34 -14.46
C VAL A 357 21.05 -16.23 -15.37
N ASP A 358 21.50 -17.38 -14.86
CA ASP A 358 22.31 -18.42 -15.54
C ASP A 358 23.65 -17.99 -16.18
N HIS A 359 24.04 -16.72 -16.04
CA HIS A 359 25.40 -16.24 -16.33
C HIS A 359 26.49 -16.76 -15.36
N GLY A 360 26.13 -17.62 -14.40
CA GLY A 360 27.08 -18.30 -13.51
C GLY A 360 27.67 -17.43 -12.39
N LYS A 361 26.95 -16.40 -11.94
CA LYS A 361 27.38 -15.51 -10.82
C LYS A 361 27.67 -16.29 -9.55
N THR A 362 26.68 -17.00 -9.04
CA THR A 362 26.80 -17.85 -7.84
C THR A 362 27.86 -18.94 -8.02
N SER A 363 28.03 -19.45 -9.24
CA SER A 363 29.07 -20.44 -9.59
C SER A 363 30.48 -19.88 -9.52
N LEU A 364 30.70 -18.64 -10.00
CA LEU A 364 31.98 -17.93 -9.89
C LEU A 364 32.34 -17.70 -8.42
N LEU A 365 31.35 -17.39 -7.61
CA LEU A 365 31.50 -17.12 -6.18
C LEU A 365 31.69 -18.40 -5.36
N ASP A 366 31.01 -19.48 -5.71
CA ASP A 366 31.26 -20.83 -5.19
C ASP A 366 32.71 -21.26 -5.44
N TYR A 367 33.22 -21.05 -6.66
CA TYR A 367 34.62 -21.31 -7.00
C TYR A 367 35.58 -20.47 -6.14
N ILE A 368 35.37 -19.15 -6.07
CA ILE A 368 36.21 -18.22 -5.27
C ILE A 368 36.22 -18.58 -3.77
N ARG A 369 35.12 -19.14 -3.24
CA ARG A 369 34.97 -19.52 -1.83
C ARG A 369 35.42 -20.95 -1.50
N GLU A 370 35.81 -21.75 -2.48
CA GLU A 370 35.99 -23.22 -2.36
C GLU A 370 34.74 -23.97 -1.82
N THR A 371 33.53 -23.39 -1.94
CA THR A 371 32.26 -23.95 -1.42
C THR A 371 31.23 -24.16 -2.53
N LYS A 372 30.15 -24.91 -2.27
CA LYS A 372 29.09 -25.21 -3.26
C LYS A 372 27.69 -24.83 -2.78
N VAL A 373 27.45 -23.54 -2.55
CA VAL A 373 26.16 -22.98 -2.12
C VAL A 373 25.08 -23.23 -3.17
N THR A 374 25.40 -23.16 -4.47
CA THR A 374 24.49 -23.48 -5.58
C THR A 374 23.81 -24.85 -5.46
N SER A 375 24.46 -25.82 -4.80
CA SER A 375 23.92 -27.16 -4.59
C SER A 375 22.99 -27.32 -3.37
N GLY A 376 22.93 -26.30 -2.51
CA GLY A 376 22.08 -26.25 -1.32
C GLY A 376 20.90 -25.29 -1.40
N GLU A 377 20.92 -24.33 -2.33
CA GLU A 377 19.82 -23.36 -2.51
C GLU A 377 18.62 -23.95 -3.26
N ALA A 378 17.41 -23.62 -2.81
CA ALA A 378 16.18 -24.06 -3.45
C ALA A 378 16.05 -23.43 -4.85
N GLY A 379 15.80 -24.28 -5.85
CA GLY A 379 15.78 -23.87 -7.26
C GLY A 379 17.16 -23.65 -7.89
N GLY A 380 18.27 -23.83 -7.14
CA GLY A 380 19.63 -23.64 -7.64
C GLY A 380 20.00 -22.19 -7.95
N ILE A 381 19.28 -21.22 -7.38
CA ILE A 381 19.45 -19.78 -7.62
C ILE A 381 19.62 -19.00 -6.31
N THR A 382 20.56 -18.03 -6.30
CA THR A 382 20.62 -17.01 -5.26
C THR A 382 19.28 -16.25 -5.21
N GLN A 383 18.66 -16.14 -4.03
CA GLN A 383 17.41 -15.38 -3.81
C GLN A 383 17.49 -14.37 -2.64
N HIS A 384 18.67 -14.25 -2.02
CA HIS A 384 18.99 -13.43 -0.85
C HIS A 384 20.29 -12.64 -1.11
N ILE A 385 20.64 -11.64 -0.29
CA ILE A 385 21.89 -10.87 -0.48
C ILE A 385 22.99 -11.45 0.43
N GLY A 386 23.77 -12.39 -0.10
CA GLY A 386 24.91 -12.97 0.60
C GLY A 386 26.09 -12.01 0.68
N ALA A 387 26.68 -11.85 1.87
CA ALA A 387 27.89 -11.07 2.11
C ALA A 387 28.95 -11.92 2.82
N TYR A 388 30.18 -11.95 2.31
CA TYR A 388 31.29 -12.78 2.82
C TYR A 388 32.66 -12.19 2.44
N ASN A 389 33.71 -12.59 3.16
CA ASN A 389 35.08 -12.08 2.98
C ASN A 389 36.01 -13.16 2.39
N VAL A 390 36.84 -12.77 1.44
CA VAL A 390 37.79 -13.65 0.73
C VAL A 390 39.21 -13.12 0.97
N GLU A 391 40.01 -13.91 1.67
CA GLU A 391 41.41 -13.63 1.96
C GLU A 391 42.26 -13.93 0.72
N THR A 392 42.86 -12.92 0.08
CA THR A 392 43.78 -13.11 -1.06
C THR A 392 45.22 -12.75 -0.71
N LYS A 393 46.18 -13.20 -1.53
CA LYS A 393 47.63 -12.98 -1.34
C LYS A 393 48.02 -11.50 -1.26
N THR A 394 47.21 -10.59 -1.81
CA THR A 394 47.46 -9.15 -1.90
C THR A 394 46.51 -8.31 -1.03
N GLY A 395 45.50 -8.92 -0.41
CA GLY A 395 44.55 -8.27 0.49
C GLY A 395 43.19 -8.99 0.55
N ASP A 396 42.40 -8.65 1.54
CA ASP A 396 41.03 -9.17 1.69
C ASP A 396 40.07 -8.47 0.72
N ILE A 397 39.10 -9.21 0.17
CA ILE A 397 38.04 -8.69 -0.69
C ILE A 397 36.70 -9.14 -0.11
N THR A 398 35.81 -8.20 0.21
CA THR A 398 34.44 -8.53 0.62
C THR A 398 33.52 -8.49 -0.58
N PHE A 399 32.77 -9.57 -0.81
CA PHE A 399 31.83 -9.69 -1.91
C PHE A 399 30.38 -9.63 -1.43
N LEU A 400 29.53 -8.96 -2.21
CA LEU A 400 28.07 -9.06 -2.13
C LEU A 400 27.55 -9.82 -3.36
N ASP A 401 26.91 -10.97 -3.15
CA ASP A 401 26.14 -11.63 -4.22
C ASP A 401 24.75 -10.98 -4.32
N THR A 402 24.29 -10.68 -5.53
CA THR A 402 22.93 -10.14 -5.75
C THR A 402 22.14 -10.98 -6.75
N PRO A 403 20.89 -11.35 -6.43
CA PRO A 403 20.08 -12.21 -7.29
C PRO A 403 19.82 -11.61 -8.68
N GLY A 404 19.88 -12.46 -9.71
CA GLY A 404 19.74 -12.04 -11.11
C GLY A 404 18.30 -11.71 -11.53
N HIS A 405 17.31 -12.42 -10.99
CA HIS A 405 15.93 -12.35 -11.47
C HIS A 405 15.31 -10.94 -11.37
N ALA A 406 14.40 -10.62 -12.31
CA ALA A 406 13.84 -9.30 -12.53
C ALA A 406 13.25 -8.65 -11.26
N ALA A 407 12.43 -9.35 -10.47
CA ALA A 407 11.81 -8.81 -9.25
C ALA A 407 12.80 -8.24 -8.21
N PHE A 408 14.08 -8.60 -8.27
CA PHE A 408 15.10 -8.15 -7.32
C PHE A 408 15.80 -6.84 -7.71
N THR A 409 15.20 -6.00 -8.56
CA THR A 409 15.67 -4.65 -8.93
C THR A 409 16.09 -3.81 -7.71
N ALA A 410 15.30 -3.86 -6.63
CA ALA A 410 15.61 -3.14 -5.40
C ALA A 410 16.89 -3.65 -4.72
N MET A 411 17.12 -4.97 -4.72
CA MET A 411 18.34 -5.58 -4.19
C MET A 411 19.59 -5.19 -5.00
N ARG A 412 19.50 -5.19 -6.34
CA ARG A 412 20.59 -4.74 -7.21
C ARG A 412 20.96 -3.27 -6.94
N SER A 413 19.97 -2.38 -6.85
CA SER A 413 20.20 -0.97 -6.50
C SER A 413 20.82 -0.78 -5.10
N ARG A 414 20.42 -1.62 -4.13
CA ARG A 414 20.98 -1.64 -2.76
C ARG A 414 22.45 -2.09 -2.76
N GLY A 415 22.76 -3.15 -3.52
CA GLY A 415 24.11 -3.68 -3.71
C GLY A 415 25.05 -2.63 -4.28
N ALA A 416 24.71 -2.06 -5.45
CA ALA A 416 25.53 -1.02 -6.11
C ALA A 416 25.93 0.12 -5.14
N LYS A 417 24.96 0.70 -4.43
CA LYS A 417 25.19 1.80 -3.47
C LYS A 417 26.02 1.43 -2.24
N SER A 418 26.19 0.14 -1.97
CA SER A 418 26.90 -0.37 -0.79
C SER A 418 28.34 -0.81 -1.12
N THR A 419 28.79 -0.67 -2.38
CA THR A 419 30.05 -1.24 -2.87
C THR A 419 30.90 -0.27 -3.67
N ASP A 420 32.21 -0.47 -3.60
CA ASP A 420 33.22 0.39 -4.23
C ASP A 420 33.51 0.00 -5.68
N ILE A 421 33.17 -1.25 -6.07
CA ILE A 421 33.36 -1.82 -7.41
C ILE A 421 32.16 -2.73 -7.73
N VAL A 422 31.70 -2.75 -8.99
CA VAL A 422 30.74 -3.75 -9.50
C VAL A 422 31.42 -4.69 -10.48
N VAL A 423 31.32 -6.01 -10.24
CA VAL A 423 31.71 -7.04 -11.20
C VAL A 423 30.47 -7.46 -12.00
N LEU A 424 30.46 -7.14 -13.29
CA LEU A 424 29.39 -7.50 -14.22
C LEU A 424 29.72 -8.82 -14.93
N VAL A 425 28.99 -9.88 -14.60
CA VAL A 425 29.16 -11.21 -15.20
C VAL A 425 28.29 -11.35 -16.44
N VAL A 426 28.93 -11.56 -17.59
CA VAL A 426 28.27 -11.72 -18.90
C VAL A 426 28.71 -13.04 -19.49
N ALA A 427 27.79 -13.92 -19.87
CA ALA A 427 28.15 -15.20 -20.45
C ALA A 427 28.51 -15.06 -21.94
N ALA A 428 29.55 -15.78 -22.37
CA ALA A 428 30.11 -15.70 -23.72
C ALA A 428 29.25 -16.38 -24.81
N ASP A 429 28.27 -17.19 -24.42
CA ASP A 429 27.24 -17.78 -25.28
C ASP A 429 26.00 -16.87 -25.42
N ASP A 430 25.48 -16.38 -24.29
CA ASP A 430 24.24 -15.61 -24.22
C ASP A 430 24.40 -14.16 -24.72
N GLY A 431 25.40 -13.43 -24.21
CA GLY A 431 25.61 -12.00 -24.47
C GLY A 431 24.84 -11.04 -23.53
N VAL A 432 24.55 -9.83 -24.01
CA VAL A 432 24.05 -8.70 -23.19
C VAL A 432 22.52 -8.70 -23.08
N MET A 433 22.03 -9.56 -22.19
CA MET A 433 20.62 -9.70 -21.81
C MET A 433 20.04 -8.46 -21.09
N PRO A 434 18.70 -8.29 -21.00
CA PRO A 434 18.07 -7.10 -20.42
C PRO A 434 18.48 -6.79 -18.96
N GLN A 435 18.61 -7.81 -18.11
CA GLN A 435 19.08 -7.66 -16.72
C GLN A 435 20.54 -7.19 -16.63
N THR A 436 21.38 -7.51 -17.64
CA THR A 436 22.75 -6.98 -17.76
C THR A 436 22.73 -5.47 -18.02
N LYS A 437 21.79 -4.98 -18.84
CA LYS A 437 21.61 -3.55 -19.11
C LYS A 437 21.08 -2.80 -17.89
N GLU A 438 20.16 -3.41 -17.15
CA GLU A 438 19.67 -2.90 -15.87
C GLU A 438 20.80 -2.80 -14.82
N ALA A 439 21.66 -3.82 -14.73
CA ALA A 439 22.83 -3.80 -13.85
C ALA A 439 23.83 -2.67 -14.20
N ILE A 440 24.12 -2.45 -15.48
CA ILE A 440 24.92 -1.31 -15.95
C ILE A 440 24.28 0.01 -15.53
N GLN A 441 22.95 0.12 -15.63
CA GLN A 441 22.21 1.31 -15.21
C GLN A 441 22.28 1.56 -13.70
N HIS A 442 22.19 0.52 -12.85
CA HIS A 442 22.35 0.67 -11.39
C HIS A 442 23.77 1.07 -11.01
N ALA A 443 24.79 0.46 -11.62
CA ALA A 443 26.20 0.81 -11.37
C ALA A 443 26.49 2.27 -11.75
N ARG A 444 26.05 2.72 -12.94
CA ARG A 444 26.16 4.13 -13.35
C ARG A 444 25.38 5.08 -12.44
N ALA A 445 24.17 4.69 -12.00
CA ALA A 445 23.35 5.50 -11.09
C ALA A 445 23.88 5.57 -9.65
N ALA A 446 24.84 4.72 -9.29
CA ALA A 446 25.60 4.77 -8.04
C ALA A 446 27.01 5.39 -8.21
N GLU A 447 27.40 5.78 -9.44
CA GLU A 447 28.74 6.28 -9.80
C GLU A 447 29.89 5.29 -9.50
N VAL A 448 29.60 3.98 -9.50
CA VAL A 448 30.54 2.91 -9.16
C VAL A 448 31.23 2.33 -10.41
N PRO A 449 32.58 2.17 -10.41
CA PRO A 449 33.29 1.58 -11.54
C PRO A 449 32.93 0.11 -11.77
N ILE A 450 32.92 -0.28 -13.05
CA ILE A 450 32.54 -1.62 -13.51
C ILE A 450 33.79 -2.38 -13.95
N ILE A 451 33.91 -3.64 -13.52
CA ILE A 451 34.81 -4.65 -14.10
C ILE A 451 33.92 -5.71 -14.75
N VAL A 452 34.23 -6.15 -15.98
CA VAL A 452 33.44 -7.17 -16.68
C VAL A 452 34.15 -8.52 -16.63
N ALA A 453 33.42 -9.55 -16.18
CA ALA A 453 33.83 -10.94 -16.23
C ALA A 453 33.04 -11.68 -17.33
N ILE A 454 33.70 -11.97 -18.45
CA ILE A 454 33.14 -12.73 -19.57
C ILE A 454 33.24 -14.22 -19.23
N ASN A 455 32.13 -14.83 -18.81
CA ASN A 455 32.07 -16.17 -18.21
C ASN A 455 31.68 -17.27 -19.23
N LYS A 456 31.79 -18.54 -18.80
CA LYS A 456 31.55 -19.76 -19.59
C LYS A 456 32.56 -19.99 -20.75
N MET A 457 33.79 -19.48 -20.63
CA MET A 457 34.85 -19.64 -21.64
C MET A 457 35.28 -21.10 -21.91
N ASP A 458 34.85 -22.03 -21.06
CA ASP A 458 34.98 -23.48 -21.24
C ASP A 458 34.09 -24.07 -22.36
N LYS A 459 33.07 -23.33 -22.80
CA LYS A 459 32.18 -23.76 -23.88
C LYS A 459 32.81 -23.56 -25.27
N PRO A 460 32.60 -24.50 -26.22
CA PRO A 460 33.07 -24.36 -27.60
C PRO A 460 32.30 -23.30 -28.42
N GLU A 461 31.22 -22.75 -27.87
CA GLU A 461 30.35 -21.72 -28.48
C GLU A 461 30.56 -20.32 -27.87
N ALA A 462 31.58 -20.16 -27.02
CA ALA A 462 31.92 -18.90 -26.35
C ALA A 462 32.56 -17.88 -27.33
N ASP A 463 31.94 -16.70 -27.48
CA ASP A 463 32.43 -15.59 -28.30
C ASP A 463 32.64 -14.31 -27.45
N PRO A 464 33.85 -14.07 -26.92
CA PRO A 464 34.15 -12.85 -26.15
C PRO A 464 34.21 -11.59 -27.02
N GLU A 465 34.44 -11.68 -28.33
CA GLU A 465 34.45 -10.51 -29.21
C GLU A 465 33.03 -9.99 -29.43
N ARG A 466 32.04 -10.89 -29.62
CA ARG A 466 30.62 -10.53 -29.63
C ARG A 466 30.21 -9.83 -28.34
N VAL A 467 30.61 -10.34 -27.16
CA VAL A 467 30.30 -9.71 -25.87
C VAL A 467 30.90 -8.30 -25.77
N LYS A 468 32.17 -8.10 -26.16
CA LYS A 468 32.81 -6.77 -26.19
C LYS A 468 32.08 -5.80 -27.12
N ASN A 469 31.65 -6.24 -28.31
CA ASN A 469 30.85 -5.44 -29.24
C ASN A 469 29.47 -5.06 -28.67
N GLU A 470 28.75 -6.00 -28.05
CA GLU A 470 27.44 -5.74 -27.45
C GLU A 470 27.54 -4.80 -26.23
N LEU A 471 28.58 -4.94 -25.39
CA LEU A 471 28.82 -4.05 -24.25
C LEU A 471 29.17 -2.62 -24.68
N SER A 472 29.99 -2.47 -25.74
CA SER A 472 30.32 -1.15 -26.29
C SER A 472 29.10 -0.38 -26.80
N GLN A 473 28.05 -1.05 -27.29
CA GLN A 473 26.77 -0.41 -27.65
C GLN A 473 25.99 0.14 -26.44
N ASN A 474 26.28 -0.38 -25.24
CA ASN A 474 25.71 0.10 -23.98
C ASN A 474 26.67 1.08 -23.26
N GLU A 475 27.61 1.68 -24.00
CA GLU A 475 28.63 2.63 -23.52
C GLU A 475 29.63 2.04 -22.51
N VAL A 476 29.81 0.71 -22.48
CA VAL A 476 30.80 0.03 -21.64
C VAL A 476 31.98 -0.38 -22.55
N ILE A 477 33.07 0.38 -22.53
CA ILE A 477 34.14 0.30 -23.55
C ILE A 477 35.37 -0.41 -22.96
N PRO A 478 35.90 -1.48 -23.60
CA PRO A 478 37.07 -2.19 -23.10
C PRO A 478 38.35 -1.35 -23.17
N GLU A 479 39.26 -1.55 -22.21
CA GLU A 479 40.62 -0.97 -22.23
C GLU A 479 41.37 -1.25 -23.55
N ASP A 480 41.18 -2.44 -24.15
CA ASP A 480 41.74 -2.85 -25.46
C ASP A 480 41.46 -1.82 -26.58
N TRP A 481 40.35 -1.09 -26.48
CA TRP A 481 39.90 -0.11 -27.48
C TRP A 481 40.10 1.35 -26.99
N GLY A 482 40.85 1.53 -25.90
CA GLY A 482 41.06 2.84 -25.26
C GLY A 482 39.91 3.28 -24.35
N GLY A 483 39.09 2.34 -23.88
CA GLY A 483 38.08 2.58 -22.86
C GLY A 483 38.63 2.57 -21.42
N ASP A 484 37.69 2.61 -20.47
CA ASP A 484 37.93 2.64 -19.01
C ASP A 484 37.58 1.32 -18.31
N THR A 485 36.92 0.39 -19.02
CA THR A 485 36.36 -0.82 -18.42
C THR A 485 37.31 -2.00 -18.61
N ILE A 486 37.85 -2.53 -17.52
CA ILE A 486 38.59 -3.79 -17.49
C ILE A 486 37.63 -4.93 -17.90
N MET A 487 37.99 -5.69 -18.94
CA MET A 487 37.19 -6.84 -19.41
C MET A 487 38.04 -8.12 -19.45
N LEU A 488 37.73 -9.09 -18.58
CA LEU A 488 38.48 -10.32 -18.41
C LEU A 488 37.66 -11.55 -18.80
N ASN A 489 38.31 -12.50 -19.49
CA ASN A 489 37.75 -13.79 -19.85
C ASN A 489 37.92 -14.76 -18.67
N VAL A 490 36.85 -15.44 -18.24
CA VAL A 490 36.85 -16.37 -17.10
C VAL A 490 36.02 -17.63 -17.38
N SER A 491 36.29 -18.70 -16.63
CA SER A 491 35.33 -19.81 -16.45
C SER A 491 35.17 -20.15 -14.99
N ALA A 492 33.95 -19.96 -14.48
CA ALA A 492 33.54 -20.41 -13.15
C ALA A 492 33.61 -21.94 -12.95
N HIS A 493 33.72 -22.74 -14.03
CA HIS A 493 33.79 -24.20 -13.94
C HIS A 493 35.22 -24.74 -13.97
N THR A 494 36.12 -24.18 -14.79
CA THR A 494 37.53 -24.61 -14.84
C THR A 494 38.44 -23.83 -13.90
N GLY A 495 38.00 -22.66 -13.41
CA GLY A 495 38.82 -21.73 -12.63
C GLY A 495 39.69 -20.80 -13.48
N GLU A 496 39.63 -20.92 -14.81
CA GLU A 496 40.43 -20.09 -15.72
C GLU A 496 40.07 -18.60 -15.58
N GLY A 497 41.09 -17.74 -15.54
CA GLY A 497 40.94 -16.30 -15.41
C GLY A 497 40.54 -15.77 -14.03
N VAL A 498 40.15 -16.62 -13.07
CA VAL A 498 39.63 -16.17 -11.76
C VAL A 498 40.70 -15.43 -10.93
N ASP A 499 41.93 -15.96 -10.86
CA ASP A 499 43.05 -15.29 -10.17
C ASP A 499 43.30 -13.89 -10.74
N ALA A 500 43.25 -13.74 -12.08
CA ALA A 500 43.44 -12.45 -12.75
C ALA A 500 42.29 -11.46 -12.48
N LEU A 501 41.05 -11.96 -12.31
CA LEU A 501 39.91 -11.13 -11.90
C LEU A 501 40.10 -10.61 -10.46
N LEU A 502 40.60 -11.44 -9.54
CA LEU A 502 40.91 -11.02 -8.17
C LEU A 502 42.06 -9.99 -8.14
N GLU A 503 43.13 -10.21 -8.91
CA GLU A 503 44.23 -9.24 -9.04
C GLU A 503 43.76 -7.89 -9.63
N ALA A 504 42.90 -7.90 -10.65
CA ALA A 504 42.33 -6.69 -11.23
C ALA A 504 41.41 -5.93 -10.27
N ILE A 505 40.60 -6.63 -9.46
CA ILE A 505 39.78 -6.02 -8.39
C ILE A 505 40.66 -5.29 -7.38
N VAL A 506 41.78 -5.91 -6.95
CA VAL A 506 42.71 -5.28 -6.00
C VAL A 506 43.41 -4.08 -6.63
N LEU A 507 43.86 -4.18 -7.89
CA LEU A 507 44.48 -3.06 -8.62
C LEU A 507 43.53 -1.87 -8.74
N GLN A 508 42.26 -2.12 -9.09
CA GLN A 508 41.23 -1.07 -9.16
C GLN A 508 40.96 -0.44 -7.78
N ALA A 509 40.94 -1.24 -6.71
CA ALA A 509 40.80 -0.75 -5.34
C ALA A 509 41.99 0.13 -4.88
N GLU A 510 43.21 -0.14 -5.37
CA GLU A 510 44.37 0.73 -5.14
C GLU A 510 44.28 2.03 -5.96
N MET A 511 43.80 1.98 -7.20
CA MET A 511 43.58 3.18 -8.03
C MET A 511 42.55 4.14 -7.41
N LEU A 512 41.53 3.60 -6.74
CA LEU A 512 40.51 4.36 -6.01
C LEU A 512 40.98 4.92 -4.66
N GLU A 513 42.21 4.59 -4.22
CA GLU A 513 42.77 4.91 -2.90
C GLU A 513 41.79 4.66 -1.72
N LEU A 514 41.09 3.51 -1.71
CA LEU A 514 40.03 3.21 -0.73
C LEU A 514 40.51 3.30 0.72
N LYS A 515 39.96 4.25 1.48
CA LYS A 515 40.29 4.51 2.89
C LYS A 515 39.06 4.41 3.79
N ALA A 516 39.29 4.07 5.05
CA ALA A 516 38.32 4.23 6.14
C ALA A 516 39.03 4.54 7.46
N VAL A 517 38.30 5.21 8.36
CA VAL A 517 38.72 5.41 9.75
C VAL A 517 38.38 4.15 10.55
N VAL A 518 39.36 3.58 11.25
CA VAL A 518 39.21 2.33 12.04
C VAL A 518 38.83 2.65 13.48
N GLU A 519 39.44 3.68 14.07
CA GLU A 519 39.15 4.16 15.43
C GLU A 519 38.05 5.23 15.39
N GLY A 520 36.85 4.87 15.86
CA GLY A 520 35.71 5.77 15.85
C GLY A 520 34.39 5.04 16.10
N VAL A 521 33.30 5.80 16.07
CA VAL A 521 31.93 5.27 16.15
C VAL A 521 31.65 4.42 14.92
N ALA A 522 31.19 3.18 15.12
CA ALA A 522 30.90 2.31 13.99
C ALA A 522 29.69 2.81 13.19
N ARG A 523 29.85 2.95 11.87
CA ARG A 523 28.79 3.25 10.90
C ARG A 523 28.83 2.20 9.80
N GLY A 524 27.66 1.77 9.34
CA GLY A 524 27.51 0.77 8.29
C GLY A 524 26.11 0.75 7.70
N VAL A 525 25.85 -0.22 6.81
CA VAL A 525 24.56 -0.40 6.13
C VAL A 525 24.04 -1.81 6.41
N VAL A 526 22.74 -1.93 6.69
CA VAL A 526 22.06 -3.23 6.75
C VAL A 526 21.98 -3.81 5.34
N VAL A 527 22.70 -4.90 5.08
CA VAL A 527 22.62 -5.63 3.81
C VAL A 527 21.28 -6.36 3.74
N GLU A 528 20.96 -7.13 4.80
CA GLU A 528 19.74 -7.94 4.91
C GLU A 528 19.36 -8.17 6.39
N ALA A 529 18.09 -8.48 6.66
CA ALA A 529 17.59 -8.75 8.01
C ALA A 529 16.63 -9.95 8.01
N ARG A 530 16.68 -10.78 9.06
CA ARG A 530 15.89 -12.00 9.22
C ARG A 530 15.48 -12.24 10.68
N LEU A 531 14.43 -13.05 10.89
CA LEU A 531 13.91 -13.38 12.22
C LEU A 531 14.10 -14.88 12.51
N ASP A 532 15.05 -15.21 13.39
CA ASP A 532 15.40 -16.60 13.71
C ASP A 532 14.75 -17.10 15.02
N LYS A 533 14.32 -18.37 15.03
CA LYS A 533 13.60 -19.04 16.13
C LYS A 533 14.54 -19.49 17.26
N GLY A 534 15.23 -18.52 17.85
CA GLY A 534 16.07 -18.70 19.03
C GLY A 534 17.07 -17.56 19.20
N ARG A 535 17.72 -17.14 18.12
CA ARG A 535 18.63 -15.97 18.12
C ARG A 535 17.88 -14.64 18.17
N GLY A 536 16.62 -14.60 17.71
CA GLY A 536 15.80 -13.39 17.63
C GLY A 536 15.99 -12.67 16.29
N PRO A 537 15.77 -11.33 16.21
CA PRO A 537 16.09 -10.57 15.01
C PRO A 537 17.61 -10.54 14.79
N VAL A 538 18.00 -10.85 13.56
CA VAL A 538 19.38 -10.87 13.05
C VAL A 538 19.46 -9.88 11.90
N ALA A 539 20.48 -9.02 11.89
CA ALA A 539 20.76 -8.12 10.79
C ALA A 539 22.19 -8.32 10.30
N THR A 540 22.36 -8.59 9.00
CA THR A 540 23.67 -8.61 8.34
C THR A 540 24.06 -7.17 8.07
N VAL A 541 25.08 -6.67 8.75
CA VAL A 541 25.57 -5.29 8.63
C VAL A 541 26.94 -5.29 7.98
N LEU A 542 27.10 -4.49 6.93
CA LEU A 542 28.38 -4.15 6.33
C LEU A 542 28.93 -2.93 7.07
N VAL A 543 29.99 -3.09 7.86
CA VAL A 543 30.64 -1.96 8.54
C VAL A 543 31.40 -1.13 7.49
N GLN A 544 31.16 0.18 7.44
CA GLN A 544 31.84 1.08 6.50
C GLN A 544 32.95 1.91 7.16
N ARG A 545 32.76 2.31 8.43
CA ARG A 545 33.73 3.06 9.25
C ARG A 545 33.62 2.67 10.72
N GLY A 546 34.68 2.97 11.47
CA GLY A 546 34.80 2.65 12.89
C GLY A 546 34.95 1.15 13.16
N THR A 547 34.92 0.76 14.43
CA THR A 547 35.01 -0.64 14.86
C THR A 547 33.80 -0.98 15.72
N LEU A 548 32.93 -1.87 15.22
CA LEU A 548 31.76 -2.34 15.96
C LEU A 548 32.19 -3.35 17.03
N LYS A 549 31.70 -3.19 18.26
CA LYS A 549 32.09 -4.03 19.41
C LYS A 549 30.88 -4.69 20.06
N LYS A 550 31.11 -5.87 20.59
CA LYS A 550 30.11 -6.63 21.35
C LYS A 550 29.76 -5.88 22.65
N GLY A 551 28.48 -5.58 22.83
CA GLY A 551 27.97 -4.75 23.93
C GLY A 551 27.61 -3.32 23.53
N ASP A 552 28.02 -2.86 22.33
CA ASP A 552 27.63 -1.55 21.79
C ASP A 552 26.12 -1.44 21.60
N ILE A 553 25.61 -0.21 21.56
CA ILE A 553 24.22 0.09 21.23
C ILE A 553 24.17 0.50 19.76
N LEU A 554 23.43 -0.24 18.95
CA LEU A 554 23.25 0.00 17.53
C LEU A 554 21.84 0.54 17.27
N LEU A 555 21.75 1.64 16.51
CA LEU A 555 20.53 2.18 15.91
C LEU A 555 20.54 1.80 14.43
N ALA A 556 19.52 1.09 13.95
CA ALA A 556 19.39 0.62 12.57
C ALA A 556 18.02 1.05 12.03
N GLY A 557 18.00 2.16 11.29
CA GLY A 557 16.77 2.77 10.76
C GLY A 557 15.71 3.06 11.82
N LEU A 558 14.64 2.26 11.85
CA LEU A 558 13.54 2.35 12.81
C LEU A 558 13.74 1.53 14.10
N GLU A 559 14.73 0.64 14.14
CA GLU A 559 14.96 -0.31 15.23
C GLU A 559 16.26 0.03 15.99
N TYR A 560 16.36 -0.40 17.24
CA TYR A 560 17.55 -0.16 18.07
C TYR A 560 17.79 -1.34 19.02
N GLY A 561 19.02 -1.53 19.46
CA GLY A 561 19.29 -2.55 20.47
C GLY A 561 20.73 -2.58 20.91
N ARG A 562 21.07 -3.61 21.68
CA ARG A 562 22.43 -3.83 22.18
C ARG A 562 23.00 -5.08 21.55
N VAL A 563 24.17 -4.95 20.95
CA VAL A 563 24.88 -6.04 20.27
C VAL A 563 25.22 -7.14 21.29
N ARG A 564 24.48 -8.25 21.25
CA ARG A 564 24.67 -9.40 22.15
C ARG A 564 25.84 -10.27 21.69
N ALA A 565 25.96 -10.43 20.38
CA ALA A 565 27.05 -11.10 19.69
C ALA A 565 27.19 -10.52 18.28
N ILE A 566 28.39 -10.61 17.75
CA ILE A 566 28.75 -10.36 16.35
C ILE A 566 29.20 -11.72 15.81
N ILE A 567 28.71 -12.13 14.64
CA ILE A 567 29.08 -13.41 14.00
C ILE A 567 29.56 -13.12 12.57
N ASN A 568 30.65 -13.77 12.15
CA ASN A 568 31.16 -13.64 10.78
C ASN A 568 30.40 -14.53 9.79
N ASP A 569 30.68 -14.34 8.51
CA ASP A 569 30.22 -15.17 7.38
C ASP A 569 30.55 -16.67 7.52
N LYS A 570 31.66 -16.99 8.20
CA LYS A 570 32.08 -18.37 8.53
C LYS A 570 31.33 -18.98 9.73
N GLY A 571 30.45 -18.22 10.39
CA GLY A 571 29.63 -18.67 11.53
C GLY A 571 30.30 -18.58 12.90
N GLU A 572 31.49 -18.01 12.98
CA GLU A 572 32.28 -17.84 14.20
C GLU A 572 31.86 -16.56 14.94
N SER A 573 31.93 -16.56 16.28
CA SER A 573 31.61 -15.38 17.08
C SER A 573 32.81 -14.46 17.26
N LEU A 574 32.65 -13.19 16.86
CA LEU A 574 33.63 -12.12 17.06
C LEU A 574 33.24 -11.23 18.26
N ASP A 575 34.26 -10.64 18.90
CA ASP A 575 34.05 -9.57 19.90
C ASP A 575 34.17 -8.16 19.29
N THR A 576 34.83 -8.03 18.13
CA THR A 576 35.02 -6.77 17.38
C THR A 576 34.99 -7.00 15.86
N ALA A 577 34.41 -6.09 15.09
CA ALA A 577 34.44 -6.07 13.62
C ALA A 577 34.90 -4.71 13.09
N GLY A 578 35.84 -4.70 12.14
CA GLY A 578 36.41 -3.50 11.55
C GLY A 578 35.75 -3.08 10.22
N PRO A 579 36.19 -1.97 9.60
CA PRO A 579 35.66 -1.49 8.33
C PRO A 579 35.74 -2.50 7.19
N SER A 580 34.76 -2.47 6.30
CA SER A 580 34.51 -3.37 5.16
C SER A 580 34.11 -4.81 5.50
N MET A 581 34.21 -5.25 6.76
CA MET A 581 33.81 -6.60 7.16
C MET A 581 32.27 -6.74 7.25
N PRO A 582 31.66 -7.78 6.64
CA PRO A 582 30.25 -8.10 6.82
C PRO A 582 30.05 -8.96 8.07
N VAL A 583 29.06 -8.63 8.91
CA VAL A 583 28.77 -9.37 10.15
C VAL A 583 27.28 -9.51 10.46
N GLU A 584 26.87 -10.66 10.98
CA GLU A 584 25.56 -10.85 11.60
C GLU A 584 25.55 -10.23 13.00
N VAL A 585 24.74 -9.18 13.17
CA VAL A 585 24.49 -8.51 14.45
C VAL A 585 23.24 -9.09 15.11
N LEU A 586 23.36 -9.44 16.39
CA LEU A 586 22.26 -9.95 17.23
C LEU A 586 21.87 -8.98 18.34
N GLY A 587 20.56 -8.80 18.57
CA GLY A 587 20.04 -8.11 19.76
C GLY A 587 19.33 -6.77 19.52
N LEU A 588 18.93 -6.48 18.29
CA LEU A 588 18.00 -5.39 17.94
C LEU A 588 16.58 -5.65 18.52
N SER A 589 15.76 -4.60 18.58
CA SER A 589 14.35 -4.68 18.99
C SER A 589 13.45 -5.43 18.00
N GLY A 590 13.76 -5.34 16.71
CA GLY A 590 13.06 -5.98 15.61
C GLY A 590 13.98 -6.14 14.40
N THR A 591 13.43 -6.59 13.27
CA THR A 591 14.14 -6.61 11.98
C THR A 591 14.16 -5.21 11.37
N PRO A 592 15.32 -4.57 11.19
CA PRO A 592 15.41 -3.28 10.48
C PRO A 592 15.06 -3.44 9.00
N GLY A 593 14.84 -2.31 8.31
CA GLY A 593 14.72 -2.30 6.85
C GLY A 593 16.04 -2.74 6.21
N ALA A 594 15.97 -3.44 5.08
CA ALA A 594 17.15 -3.68 4.29
C ALA A 594 17.61 -2.35 3.69
N GLY A 595 18.92 -2.08 3.68
CA GLY A 595 19.50 -0.80 3.26
C GLY A 595 19.39 0.33 4.29
N ASP A 596 18.84 0.10 5.49
CA ASP A 596 18.86 1.09 6.56
C ASP A 596 20.31 1.38 7.01
N GLU A 597 20.60 2.64 7.34
CA GLU A 597 21.86 3.01 8.01
C GLU A 597 21.89 2.46 9.43
N ALA A 598 23.03 1.85 9.78
CA ALA A 598 23.33 1.27 11.07
C ALA A 598 24.45 2.08 11.75
N THR A 599 24.12 2.81 12.83
CA THR A 599 25.05 3.66 13.57
C THR A 599 25.12 3.28 15.04
N VAL A 600 26.34 3.20 15.58
CA VAL A 600 26.55 3.02 17.02
C VAL A 600 26.31 4.35 17.75
N VAL A 601 25.73 4.29 18.96
CA VAL A 601 25.44 5.46 19.79
C VAL A 601 25.74 5.19 21.26
N ASP A 602 26.24 6.18 22.00
CA ASP A 602 26.74 5.99 23.38
C ASP A 602 25.69 5.48 24.38
N ASN A 603 24.41 5.73 24.11
CA ASN A 603 23.37 5.64 25.12
C ASN A 603 22.03 5.13 24.57
N GLU A 604 21.60 3.99 25.11
CA GLU A 604 20.34 3.30 24.78
C GLU A 604 19.10 4.19 24.94
N ARG A 605 19.15 5.23 25.78
CA ARG A 605 18.06 6.21 25.91
C ARG A 605 17.94 7.10 24.67
N LYS A 606 19.06 7.63 24.15
CA LYS A 606 19.08 8.41 22.90
C LYS A 606 18.64 7.54 21.71
N ALA A 607 19.15 6.30 21.63
CA ALA A 607 18.78 5.34 20.58
C ALA A 607 17.27 5.10 20.53
N ARG A 608 16.65 4.85 21.70
CA ARG A 608 15.21 4.66 21.86
C ARG A 608 14.40 5.90 21.49
N GLU A 609 14.88 7.09 21.85
CA GLU A 609 14.20 8.35 21.58
C GLU A 609 14.15 8.66 20.07
N VAL A 610 15.28 8.53 19.36
CA VAL A 610 15.35 8.66 17.90
C VAL A 610 14.54 7.58 17.18
N ALA A 611 14.62 6.32 17.61
CA ALA A 611 13.84 5.24 17.01
C ALA A 611 12.32 5.49 17.13
N VAL A 612 11.83 5.88 18.32
CA VAL A 612 10.41 6.21 18.53
C VAL A 612 9.98 7.45 17.74
N PHE A 613 10.86 8.45 17.60
CA PHE A 613 10.62 9.62 16.75
C PHE A 613 10.49 9.23 15.27
N ARG A 614 11.47 8.51 14.71
CA ARG A 614 11.44 8.00 13.33
C ARG A 614 10.24 7.09 13.06
N GLN A 615 9.88 6.22 14.00
CA GLN A 615 8.67 5.38 13.92
C GLN A 615 7.39 6.22 13.87
N SER A 616 7.32 7.32 14.63
CA SER A 616 6.18 8.25 14.62
C SER A 616 6.09 9.00 13.29
N LYS A 617 7.20 9.59 12.83
CA LYS A 617 7.34 10.26 11.52
C LYS A 617 6.91 9.34 10.37
N SER A 618 7.36 8.08 10.39
CA SER A 618 6.97 7.03 9.42
C SER A 618 5.49 6.66 9.50
N ARG A 619 4.91 6.57 10.71
CA ARG A 619 3.49 6.24 10.92
C ARG A 619 2.56 7.34 10.41
N GLU A 620 2.89 8.60 10.66
CA GLU A 620 2.12 9.74 10.17
C GLU A 620 2.16 9.84 8.64
N LEU A 621 3.35 9.67 8.04
CA LEU A 621 3.50 9.61 6.58
C LEU A 621 2.66 8.48 5.95
N LYS A 622 2.66 7.29 6.56
CA LYS A 622 1.83 6.15 6.12
C LYS A 622 0.33 6.45 6.24
N LEU A 623 -0.11 7.10 7.34
CA LEU A 623 -1.51 7.49 7.54
C LEU A 623 -1.95 8.55 6.51
N ALA A 624 -1.12 9.56 6.24
CA ALA A 624 -1.40 10.60 5.24
C ALA A 624 -1.54 10.01 3.83
N ARG A 625 -0.61 9.12 3.43
CA ARG A 625 -0.70 8.38 2.15
C ARG A 625 -1.96 7.53 2.07
N GLN A 626 -2.36 6.83 3.14
CA GLN A 626 -3.61 6.07 3.18
C GLN A 626 -4.86 6.95 3.10
N GLN A 627 -4.84 8.17 3.63
CA GLN A 627 -5.98 9.11 3.50
C GLN A 627 -6.10 9.65 2.07
N ALA A 628 -4.99 10.01 1.43
CA ALA A 628 -4.97 10.43 0.02
C ALA A 628 -5.49 9.31 -0.89
N ALA A 629 -4.91 8.11 -0.80
CA ALA A 629 -5.30 6.96 -1.62
C ALA A 629 -6.76 6.52 -1.38
N LYS A 630 -7.31 6.69 -0.17
CA LYS A 630 -8.74 6.41 0.09
C LYS A 630 -9.68 7.39 -0.60
N LEU A 631 -9.30 8.67 -0.70
CA LEU A 631 -10.10 9.66 -1.43
C LEU A 631 -10.02 9.41 -2.94
N GLU A 632 -8.84 9.12 -3.47
CA GLU A 632 -8.62 8.73 -4.87
C GLU A 632 -9.41 7.47 -5.23
N ASN A 633 -9.34 6.41 -4.41
CA ASN A 633 -10.11 5.18 -4.59
C ASN A 633 -11.63 5.38 -4.52
N MET A 634 -12.12 6.35 -3.73
CA MET A 634 -13.55 6.67 -3.69
C MET A 634 -14.06 7.31 -4.98
N PHE A 635 -13.18 8.00 -5.74
CA PHE A 635 -13.52 8.49 -7.08
C PHE A 635 -13.39 7.39 -8.13
N SER A 636 -12.32 6.58 -8.11
CA SER A 636 -12.17 5.49 -9.08
C SER A 636 -13.26 4.42 -8.93
N GLN A 637 -13.71 4.09 -7.72
CA GLN A 637 -14.86 3.20 -7.46
C GLN A 637 -16.24 3.79 -7.87
N MET A 638 -16.28 5.01 -8.42
CA MET A 638 -17.47 5.58 -9.08
C MET A 638 -17.32 5.69 -10.60
N GLU A 639 -16.11 5.56 -11.16
CA GLU A 639 -15.83 5.61 -12.61
C GLU A 639 -15.56 4.22 -13.21
N GLU A 640 -14.82 3.37 -12.48
CA GLU A 640 -14.61 1.94 -12.75
C GLU A 640 -15.69 1.10 -12.05
N GLY A 641 -16.01 -0.07 -12.61
CA GLY A 641 -17.00 -1.00 -12.04
C GLY A 641 -16.51 -1.76 -10.80
N GLU A 642 -17.12 -2.90 -10.50
CA GLU A 642 -16.66 -3.80 -9.42
C GLU A 642 -15.33 -4.49 -9.80
N VAL A 643 -14.22 -3.77 -9.63
CA VAL A 643 -12.87 -4.29 -9.82
C VAL A 643 -12.59 -5.39 -8.80
N SER A 644 -12.21 -6.58 -9.29
CA SER A 644 -11.92 -7.72 -8.43
C SER A 644 -10.60 -7.54 -7.69
N MET A 645 -10.57 -7.90 -6.40
CA MET A 645 -9.38 -7.73 -5.54
C MET A 645 -8.89 -9.08 -5.01
N VAL A 646 -7.68 -9.47 -5.40
CA VAL A 646 -6.98 -10.62 -4.80
C VAL A 646 -6.27 -10.14 -3.53
N ASN A 647 -6.84 -10.46 -2.37
CA ASN A 647 -6.21 -10.16 -1.08
C ASN A 647 -5.11 -11.20 -0.78
N VAL A 648 -3.89 -10.75 -0.45
CA VAL A 648 -2.73 -11.60 -0.14
C VAL A 648 -2.14 -11.23 1.22
N VAL A 649 -1.80 -12.24 2.03
CA VAL A 649 -0.98 -12.11 3.24
C VAL A 649 0.35 -12.81 2.97
N LEU A 650 1.45 -12.04 2.99
CA LEU A 650 2.80 -12.52 2.66
C LEU A 650 3.68 -12.62 3.91
N LYS A 651 4.35 -13.76 4.08
CA LYS A 651 5.50 -13.88 4.99
C LYS A 651 6.71 -14.47 4.28
N ALA A 652 7.89 -13.92 4.54
CA ALA A 652 9.16 -14.44 4.03
C ALA A 652 10.20 -14.58 5.16
N ASP A 653 11.27 -15.30 4.89
CA ASP A 653 12.40 -15.56 5.79
C ASP A 653 13.28 -14.32 6.02
N VAL A 654 13.47 -13.50 4.98
CA VAL A 654 14.26 -12.26 5.01
C VAL A 654 13.46 -11.04 4.55
N GLN A 655 13.85 -9.85 5.04
CA GLN A 655 13.22 -8.57 4.67
C GLN A 655 13.34 -8.25 3.17
N GLY A 656 14.46 -8.58 2.53
CA GLY A 656 14.68 -8.28 1.11
C GLY A 656 13.71 -9.01 0.16
N SER A 657 13.41 -10.28 0.43
CA SER A 657 12.45 -11.07 -0.34
C SER A 657 11.01 -10.58 -0.14
N VAL A 658 10.66 -10.07 1.05
CA VAL A 658 9.36 -9.39 1.24
C VAL A 658 9.23 -8.20 0.29
N GLU A 659 10.25 -7.32 0.23
CA GLU A 659 10.24 -6.14 -0.64
C GLU A 659 10.15 -6.51 -2.13
N ALA A 660 10.92 -7.50 -2.58
CA ALA A 660 10.92 -7.96 -3.97
C ALA A 660 9.61 -8.64 -4.40
N ILE A 661 9.01 -9.48 -3.54
CA ILE A 661 7.72 -10.13 -3.83
C ILE A 661 6.59 -9.10 -3.79
N VAL A 662 6.63 -8.12 -2.86
CA VAL A 662 5.67 -7.01 -2.82
C VAL A 662 5.66 -6.23 -4.14
N ASP A 663 6.83 -5.85 -4.65
CA ASP A 663 6.95 -5.12 -5.92
C ASP A 663 6.48 -5.97 -7.11
N ALA A 664 6.90 -7.25 -7.19
CA ALA A 664 6.47 -8.16 -8.24
C ALA A 664 4.95 -8.37 -8.29
N LEU A 665 4.31 -8.59 -7.14
CA LEU A 665 2.86 -8.78 -7.06
C LEU A 665 2.06 -7.50 -7.34
N LEU A 666 2.60 -6.31 -7.03
CA LEU A 666 2.00 -5.05 -7.45
C LEU A 666 2.09 -4.85 -8.97
N ASN A 667 3.24 -5.18 -9.58
CA ASN A 667 3.45 -5.11 -11.02
C ASN A 667 2.60 -6.11 -11.85
N LEU A 668 1.98 -7.13 -11.22
CA LEU A 668 0.99 -8.00 -11.86
C LEU A 668 -0.41 -7.37 -11.98
N SER A 669 -0.72 -6.32 -11.22
CA SER A 669 -2.09 -5.79 -11.10
C SER A 669 -2.59 -5.16 -12.39
N THR A 670 -3.83 -5.47 -12.78
CA THR A 670 -4.51 -4.95 -13.97
C THR A 670 -5.71 -4.08 -13.60
N ASP A 671 -6.33 -3.44 -14.58
CA ASP A 671 -7.54 -2.64 -14.35
C ASP A 671 -8.75 -3.51 -13.97
N GLU A 672 -8.85 -4.74 -14.48
CA GLU A 672 -9.91 -5.72 -14.15
C GLU A 672 -9.67 -6.43 -12.80
N VAL A 673 -8.41 -6.76 -12.46
CA VAL A 673 -8.04 -7.49 -11.22
C VAL A 673 -6.82 -6.86 -10.55
N LYS A 674 -7.02 -6.31 -9.34
CA LYS A 674 -5.99 -5.59 -8.57
C LYS A 674 -5.50 -6.45 -7.39
N VAL A 675 -4.19 -6.69 -7.30
CA VAL A 675 -3.59 -7.46 -6.19
C VAL A 675 -3.41 -6.56 -4.99
N LYS A 676 -3.89 -6.99 -3.82
CA LYS A 676 -3.89 -6.20 -2.60
C LYS A 676 -3.22 -6.93 -1.45
N ILE A 677 -2.02 -6.48 -1.11
CA ILE A 677 -1.24 -7.03 0.00
C ILE A 677 -1.81 -6.45 1.31
N VAL A 678 -2.47 -7.31 2.09
CA VAL A 678 -3.15 -6.95 3.35
C VAL A 678 -2.14 -6.79 4.48
N ALA A 679 -1.17 -7.69 4.54
CA ALA A 679 -0.01 -7.61 5.39
C ALA A 679 1.20 -8.30 4.73
N SER A 680 2.38 -7.78 5.03
CA SER A 680 3.67 -8.32 4.63
C SER A 680 4.63 -8.27 5.82
N GLY A 681 5.50 -9.27 6.00
CA GLY A 681 6.48 -9.25 7.08
C GLY A 681 7.44 -10.44 7.09
N VAL A 682 8.38 -10.40 8.04
CA VAL A 682 9.49 -11.35 8.15
C VAL A 682 9.25 -12.39 9.24
N GLY A 683 9.68 -13.63 9.00
CA GLY A 683 9.60 -14.75 9.92
C GLY A 683 8.37 -15.65 9.70
N GLY A 684 8.11 -16.52 10.69
CA GLY A 684 7.03 -17.52 10.62
C GLY A 684 5.62 -16.91 10.46
N ILE A 685 4.69 -17.77 10.04
CA ILE A 685 3.27 -17.42 9.97
C ILE A 685 2.63 -17.73 11.33
N ASN A 686 2.09 -16.69 11.96
CA ASN A 686 1.61 -16.66 13.32
C ASN A 686 0.08 -16.69 13.39
N GLU A 687 -0.46 -16.94 14.58
CA GLU A 687 -1.91 -16.92 14.85
C GLU A 687 -2.57 -15.57 14.45
N SER A 688 -1.88 -14.45 14.65
CA SER A 688 -2.37 -13.13 14.24
C SER A 688 -2.45 -12.95 12.72
N ASP A 689 -1.58 -13.62 11.96
CA ASP A 689 -1.62 -13.57 10.50
C ASP A 689 -2.77 -14.43 9.97
N ALA A 690 -3.02 -15.58 10.61
CA ALA A 690 -4.16 -16.45 10.30
C ALA A 690 -5.50 -15.72 10.51
N ASN A 691 -5.71 -15.12 11.68
CA ASN A 691 -6.91 -14.33 11.97
C ASN A 691 -7.09 -13.15 10.99
N LEU A 692 -6.01 -12.52 10.53
CA LEU A 692 -6.06 -11.45 9.53
C LEU A 692 -6.46 -11.97 8.14
N ALA A 693 -6.02 -13.17 7.77
CA ALA A 693 -6.41 -13.84 6.54
C ALA A 693 -7.89 -14.24 6.54
N VAL A 694 -8.40 -14.81 7.66
CA VAL A 694 -9.84 -15.08 7.88
C VAL A 694 -10.65 -13.80 7.66
N ALA A 695 -10.29 -12.72 8.38
CA ALA A 695 -11.03 -11.46 8.35
C ALA A 695 -10.97 -10.70 7.01
N SER A 696 -10.08 -11.11 6.09
CA SER A 696 -9.84 -10.44 4.80
C SER A 696 -10.05 -11.35 3.59
N THR A 697 -10.51 -12.58 3.80
CA THR A 697 -10.58 -13.66 2.79
C THR A 697 -9.34 -13.69 1.88
N ALA A 698 -8.16 -13.76 2.51
CA ALA A 698 -6.87 -13.57 1.84
C ALA A 698 -6.09 -14.88 1.70
N ILE A 699 -5.43 -15.06 0.55
CA ILE A 699 -4.51 -16.18 0.32
C ILE A 699 -3.25 -15.97 1.17
N VAL A 700 -2.80 -17.00 1.90
CA VAL A 700 -1.62 -16.91 2.76
C VAL A 700 -0.42 -17.56 2.08
N VAL A 701 0.61 -16.74 1.86
CA VAL A 701 1.80 -17.10 1.09
C VAL A 701 3.03 -17.08 2.00
N GLY A 702 3.63 -18.24 2.23
CA GLY A 702 4.88 -18.41 2.96
C GLY A 702 6.07 -18.68 2.05
N PHE A 703 6.94 -17.70 1.86
CA PHE A 703 8.20 -17.85 1.12
C PHE A 703 9.32 -18.31 2.09
N ASN A 704 9.88 -19.50 1.90
CA ASN A 704 10.86 -20.18 2.76
C ASN A 704 10.47 -20.38 4.26
N VAL A 705 9.32 -19.85 4.69
CA VAL A 705 8.84 -19.93 6.07
C VAL A 705 7.76 -21.00 6.26
N ARG A 706 7.50 -21.36 7.53
CA ARG A 706 6.44 -22.30 7.94
C ARG A 706 5.50 -21.64 8.95
N ALA A 707 4.23 -22.05 8.93
CA ALA A 707 3.27 -21.68 9.96
C ALA A 707 3.53 -22.43 11.27
N ASP A 708 3.27 -21.74 12.39
CA ASP A 708 3.29 -22.39 13.71
C ASP A 708 2.05 -23.25 13.94
N ALA A 709 2.15 -24.23 14.84
CA ALA A 709 1.11 -25.23 15.07
C ALA A 709 -0.24 -24.68 15.59
N ALA A 710 -0.27 -23.43 16.07
CA ALA A 710 -1.51 -22.71 16.38
C ALA A 710 -2.15 -22.13 15.09
N ALA A 711 -1.37 -21.40 14.30
CA ALA A 711 -1.81 -20.83 13.03
C ALA A 711 -2.31 -21.92 12.06
N LYS A 712 -1.61 -23.06 11.98
CA LYS A 712 -2.04 -24.17 11.12
C LYS A 712 -3.43 -24.69 11.48
N ARG A 713 -3.80 -24.77 12.76
CA ARG A 713 -5.16 -25.24 13.15
C ARG A 713 -6.24 -24.30 12.64
N ILE A 714 -6.02 -22.99 12.71
CA ILE A 714 -6.97 -22.00 12.19
C ILE A 714 -7.10 -22.15 10.66
N PHE A 715 -5.99 -22.35 9.94
CA PHE A 715 -6.03 -22.62 8.50
C PHE A 715 -6.74 -23.95 8.15
N ASP A 716 -6.55 -25.00 8.96
CA ASP A 716 -7.22 -26.30 8.82
C ASP A 716 -8.71 -26.27 9.26
N GLU A 717 -9.12 -25.31 10.12
CA GLU A 717 -10.49 -25.17 10.68
C GLU A 717 -11.38 -24.20 9.86
N ASP A 718 -10.83 -23.10 9.34
CA ASP A 718 -11.53 -22.09 8.52
C ASP A 718 -11.36 -22.32 6.98
N GLU A 719 -10.79 -23.47 6.57
CA GLU A 719 -10.54 -23.88 5.16
C GLU A 719 -9.77 -22.83 4.32
N ILE A 720 -8.70 -22.25 4.89
CA ILE A 720 -7.92 -21.18 4.23
C ILE A 720 -6.72 -21.72 3.45
N ASP A 721 -6.58 -21.19 2.23
CA ASP A 721 -5.48 -21.42 1.30
C ASP A 721 -4.12 -20.95 1.87
N LEU A 722 -3.42 -21.90 2.51
CA LEU A 722 -2.06 -21.75 3.03
C LEU A 722 -1.05 -22.41 2.07
N ARG A 723 -0.28 -21.60 1.34
CA ARG A 723 0.65 -22.07 0.31
C ARG A 723 2.10 -21.71 0.67
N TYR A 724 3.03 -22.59 0.30
CA TYR A 724 4.45 -22.46 0.62
C TYR A 724 5.32 -22.57 -0.63
N TYR A 725 6.24 -21.64 -0.80
CA TYR A 725 7.18 -21.61 -1.92
C TYR A 725 8.62 -21.44 -1.43
N SER A 726 9.57 -21.94 -2.22
CA SER A 726 11.01 -21.69 -2.03
C SER A 726 11.69 -21.17 -3.30
N VAL A 727 10.90 -20.88 -4.34
CA VAL A 727 11.31 -20.26 -5.58
C VAL A 727 10.31 -19.15 -5.89
N ILE A 728 10.79 -17.95 -6.24
CA ILE A 728 9.93 -16.77 -6.43
C ILE A 728 9.01 -16.88 -7.65
N TYR A 729 9.40 -17.66 -8.67
CA TYR A 729 8.59 -17.91 -9.87
C TYR A 729 7.28 -18.65 -9.54
N ASP A 730 7.36 -19.80 -8.86
CA ASP A 730 6.21 -20.62 -8.45
C ASP A 730 5.14 -19.80 -7.71
N LEU A 731 5.58 -18.84 -6.88
CA LEU A 731 4.74 -17.92 -6.13
C LEU A 731 4.02 -16.91 -7.06
N ILE A 732 4.77 -16.30 -7.97
CA ILE A 732 4.26 -15.32 -8.94
C ILE A 732 3.26 -15.99 -9.89
N ASP A 733 3.60 -17.16 -10.43
CA ASP A 733 2.79 -17.88 -11.42
C ASP A 733 1.50 -18.45 -10.80
N GLU A 734 1.51 -18.88 -9.53
CA GLU A 734 0.27 -19.25 -8.84
C GLU A 734 -0.63 -18.02 -8.59
N VAL A 735 -0.10 -16.87 -8.16
CA VAL A 735 -0.93 -15.67 -7.99
C VAL A 735 -1.49 -15.21 -9.34
N LYS A 736 -0.70 -15.30 -10.42
CA LYS A 736 -1.16 -15.05 -11.80
C LYS A 736 -2.27 -16.01 -12.23
N SER A 737 -2.18 -17.28 -11.83
CA SER A 737 -3.20 -18.30 -12.07
C SER A 737 -4.48 -18.04 -11.27
N ALA A 738 -4.35 -17.64 -10.00
CA ALA A 738 -5.48 -17.24 -9.15
C ALA A 738 -6.19 -15.99 -9.67
N MET A 739 -5.45 -14.99 -10.16
CA MET A 739 -6.01 -13.82 -10.84
C MET A 739 -6.73 -14.21 -12.14
N SER A 740 -6.13 -15.07 -12.96
CA SER A 740 -6.74 -15.57 -14.21
C SER A 740 -8.04 -16.35 -13.92
N GLY A 741 -8.10 -17.10 -12.82
CA GLY A 741 -9.31 -17.77 -12.33
C GLY A 741 -10.42 -16.84 -11.83
N MET A 742 -10.12 -15.56 -11.58
CA MET A 742 -11.09 -14.52 -11.23
C MET A 742 -11.48 -13.60 -12.40
N LEU A 743 -10.83 -13.72 -13.57
CA LEU A 743 -11.22 -12.97 -14.76
C LEU A 743 -12.60 -13.41 -15.25
N ALA A 744 -13.42 -12.43 -15.64
CA ALA A 744 -14.64 -12.72 -16.37
C ALA A 744 -14.29 -13.40 -17.72
N PRO A 745 -14.91 -14.53 -18.06
CA PRO A 745 -14.61 -15.22 -19.31
C PRO A 745 -15.11 -14.43 -20.52
N GLU A 746 -14.41 -14.57 -21.64
CA GLU A 746 -14.76 -13.89 -22.88
C GLU A 746 -15.72 -14.75 -23.71
N PHE A 747 -16.93 -14.23 -23.93
CA PHE A 747 -17.89 -14.87 -24.82
C PHE A 747 -17.51 -14.62 -26.28
N LYS A 748 -17.04 -15.66 -26.97
CA LYS A 748 -16.84 -15.62 -28.42
C LYS A 748 -18.05 -16.23 -29.12
N GLU A 749 -18.48 -15.59 -30.19
CA GLU A 749 -19.64 -16.02 -30.97
C GLU A 749 -19.15 -16.88 -32.15
N GLU A 750 -19.33 -18.20 -32.03
CA GLU A 750 -19.02 -19.15 -33.11
C GLU A 750 -20.25 -19.42 -33.96
N ILE A 751 -20.14 -19.26 -35.28
CA ILE A 751 -21.24 -19.47 -36.23
C ILE A 751 -21.40 -20.98 -36.47
N ILE A 752 -22.58 -21.53 -36.14
CA ILE A 752 -22.90 -22.96 -36.22
C ILE A 752 -23.52 -23.31 -37.58
N GLY A 753 -24.25 -22.36 -38.18
CA GLY A 753 -24.91 -22.57 -39.47
C GLY A 753 -25.68 -21.34 -39.97
N LEU A 754 -26.01 -21.37 -41.26
CA LEU A 754 -26.65 -20.28 -41.97
C LEU A 754 -27.81 -20.81 -42.81
N ALA A 755 -28.99 -20.20 -42.66
CA ALA A 755 -30.19 -20.43 -43.46
C ALA A 755 -30.43 -19.29 -44.46
N GLU A 756 -30.95 -19.61 -45.63
CA GLU A 756 -31.49 -18.64 -46.60
C GLU A 756 -33.02 -18.75 -46.61
N VAL A 757 -33.73 -17.63 -46.46
CA VAL A 757 -35.19 -17.55 -46.51
C VAL A 757 -35.68 -17.53 -47.97
N ARG A 758 -36.59 -18.44 -48.32
CA ARG A 758 -37.13 -18.60 -49.68
C ARG A 758 -38.61 -18.26 -49.84
N ASP A 759 -39.39 -18.38 -48.77
CA ASP A 759 -40.84 -18.13 -48.73
C ASP A 759 -41.21 -17.72 -47.28
N VAL A 760 -42.31 -17.02 -47.07
CA VAL A 760 -42.73 -16.53 -45.75
C VAL A 760 -44.21 -16.82 -45.49
N PHE A 761 -44.45 -17.86 -44.68
CA PHE A 761 -45.78 -18.33 -44.33
C PHE A 761 -46.33 -17.61 -43.09
N ARG A 762 -47.65 -17.39 -43.04
CA ARG A 762 -48.31 -16.76 -41.87
C ARG A 762 -49.02 -17.80 -41.01
N SER A 763 -48.59 -17.93 -39.76
CA SER A 763 -49.13 -18.87 -38.76
C SER A 763 -49.98 -18.14 -37.72
N PRO A 764 -51.23 -18.58 -37.44
CA PRO A 764 -52.05 -18.00 -36.39
C PRO A 764 -51.47 -18.10 -34.98
N LYS A 765 -50.45 -18.94 -34.76
CA LYS A 765 -49.83 -19.21 -33.45
C LYS A 765 -48.44 -18.60 -33.28
N PHE A 766 -47.69 -18.43 -34.38
CA PHE A 766 -46.25 -18.13 -34.35
C PHE A 766 -45.86 -16.97 -35.29
N GLY A 767 -46.81 -16.11 -35.69
CA GLY A 767 -46.53 -14.96 -36.56
C GLY A 767 -46.05 -15.34 -37.97
N SER A 768 -45.01 -14.67 -38.44
CA SER A 768 -44.32 -15.00 -39.69
C SER A 768 -43.36 -16.18 -39.50
N ILE A 769 -43.58 -17.29 -40.21
CA ILE A 769 -42.68 -18.44 -40.28
C ILE A 769 -41.94 -18.39 -41.62
N ALA A 770 -40.62 -18.28 -41.55
CA ALA A 770 -39.74 -18.33 -42.71
C ALA A 770 -39.58 -19.78 -43.20
N GLY A 771 -39.81 -20.02 -44.49
CA GLY A 771 -39.42 -21.25 -45.18
C GLY A 771 -37.96 -21.13 -45.61
N CYS A 772 -37.06 -21.82 -44.92
CA CYS A 772 -35.62 -21.70 -45.07
C CYS A 772 -34.97 -22.97 -45.63
N MET A 773 -33.88 -22.81 -46.38
CA MET A 773 -32.94 -23.89 -46.66
C MET A 773 -31.63 -23.64 -45.89
N VAL A 774 -31.11 -24.66 -45.20
CA VAL A 774 -29.80 -24.57 -44.54
C VAL A 774 -28.70 -24.60 -45.60
N VAL A 775 -28.02 -23.48 -45.80
CA VAL A 775 -26.94 -23.31 -46.79
C VAL A 775 -25.63 -23.88 -46.24
N ASP A 776 -25.34 -23.62 -44.96
CA ASP A 776 -24.15 -24.13 -44.29
C ASP A 776 -24.42 -24.55 -42.83
N GLY A 777 -23.61 -25.48 -42.33
CA GLY A 777 -23.63 -25.92 -40.94
C GLY A 777 -24.93 -26.59 -40.46
N ILE A 778 -25.29 -26.32 -39.20
CA ILE A 778 -26.44 -26.93 -38.50
C ILE A 778 -27.21 -25.86 -37.71
N ILE A 779 -28.53 -25.82 -37.90
CA ILE A 779 -29.44 -24.96 -37.14
C ILE A 779 -29.92 -25.72 -35.90
N LYS A 780 -29.49 -25.26 -34.72
CA LYS A 780 -29.97 -25.72 -33.40
C LYS A 780 -31.16 -24.85 -32.95
N ARG A 781 -32.21 -25.44 -32.36
CA ARG A 781 -33.40 -24.70 -31.88
C ARG A 781 -33.11 -23.70 -30.74
N ASN A 782 -32.19 -24.03 -29.83
CA ASN A 782 -32.04 -23.30 -28.56
C ASN A 782 -30.97 -22.19 -28.63
N ASN A 783 -30.41 -21.93 -29.81
CA ASN A 783 -29.30 -21.00 -29.99
C ASN A 783 -29.81 -19.62 -30.41
N PRO A 784 -29.10 -18.54 -30.03
CA PRO A 784 -29.38 -17.20 -30.53
C PRO A 784 -29.12 -17.10 -32.03
N ILE A 785 -29.83 -16.18 -32.67
CA ILE A 785 -29.79 -15.97 -34.12
C ILE A 785 -29.67 -14.49 -34.48
N ARG A 786 -29.10 -14.23 -35.67
CA ARG A 786 -29.15 -12.95 -36.38
C ARG A 786 -29.95 -13.11 -37.66
N VAL A 787 -30.77 -12.12 -37.99
CA VAL A 787 -31.40 -11.99 -39.31
C VAL A 787 -30.67 -10.90 -40.07
N LEU A 788 -30.05 -11.26 -41.19
CA LEU A 788 -29.28 -10.40 -42.07
C LEU A 788 -30.03 -10.16 -43.39
N ARG A 789 -29.92 -8.94 -43.91
CA ARG A 789 -30.41 -8.54 -45.24
C ARG A 789 -29.31 -7.72 -45.89
N ASP A 790 -28.88 -8.08 -47.10
CA ASP A 790 -27.73 -7.46 -47.78
C ASP A 790 -26.43 -7.42 -46.94
N ASN A 791 -26.22 -8.44 -46.09
CA ASN A 791 -25.16 -8.56 -45.07
C ASN A 791 -25.24 -7.55 -43.90
N VAL A 792 -26.36 -6.86 -43.72
CA VAL A 792 -26.63 -5.99 -42.56
C VAL A 792 -27.53 -6.72 -41.57
N VAL A 793 -27.13 -6.79 -40.30
CA VAL A 793 -27.95 -7.34 -39.21
C VAL A 793 -29.16 -6.42 -38.98
N ILE A 794 -30.36 -6.94 -39.21
CA ILE A 794 -31.64 -6.23 -38.96
C ILE A 794 -32.22 -6.61 -37.60
N TYR A 795 -32.01 -7.84 -37.15
CA TYR A 795 -32.57 -8.35 -35.90
C TYR A 795 -31.64 -9.37 -35.23
N GLU A 796 -31.54 -9.30 -33.90
CA GLU A 796 -30.93 -10.34 -33.06
C GLU A 796 -32.01 -10.91 -32.13
N GLY A 797 -32.03 -12.22 -31.91
CA GLY A 797 -33.03 -12.85 -31.05
C GLY A 797 -32.91 -14.36 -30.94
N GLU A 798 -34.05 -15.02 -30.71
CA GLU A 798 -34.14 -16.46 -30.46
C GLU A 798 -35.16 -17.12 -31.40
N LEU A 799 -35.01 -18.43 -31.63
CA LEU A 799 -35.99 -19.23 -32.35
C LEU A 799 -37.17 -19.62 -31.45
N GLU A 800 -38.37 -19.21 -31.83
CA GLU A 800 -39.60 -19.65 -31.14
C GLU A 800 -39.97 -21.08 -31.55
N SER A 801 -39.82 -21.43 -32.83
CA SER A 801 -39.97 -22.80 -33.31
C SER A 801 -39.07 -23.12 -34.50
N LEU A 802 -38.59 -24.37 -34.52
CA LEU A 802 -37.86 -24.99 -35.62
C LEU A 802 -38.63 -26.25 -36.02
N ARG A 803 -39.12 -26.29 -37.26
CA ARG A 803 -39.99 -27.37 -37.76
C ARG A 803 -39.47 -27.95 -39.06
N ARG A 804 -39.74 -29.23 -39.31
CA ARG A 804 -39.57 -29.86 -40.61
C ARG A 804 -40.91 -30.43 -41.07
N PHE A 805 -41.47 -29.85 -42.13
CA PHE A 805 -42.85 -30.08 -42.61
C PHE A 805 -43.94 -29.83 -41.55
N LYS A 806 -44.17 -30.78 -40.64
CA LYS A 806 -45.14 -30.69 -39.55
C LYS A 806 -44.52 -30.91 -38.17
N ASP A 807 -43.40 -31.61 -38.10
CA ASP A 807 -42.78 -32.06 -36.87
C ASP A 807 -41.88 -30.96 -36.28
N ASP A 808 -41.90 -30.77 -34.96
CA ASP A 808 -40.92 -29.96 -34.24
C ASP A 808 -39.58 -30.71 -34.18
N VAL A 809 -38.47 -30.07 -34.54
CA VAL A 809 -37.14 -30.70 -34.59
C VAL A 809 -36.11 -29.84 -33.86
N ASN A 810 -35.19 -30.47 -33.14
CA ASN A 810 -34.16 -29.78 -32.33
C ASN A 810 -32.94 -29.33 -33.16
N GLU A 811 -32.60 -30.06 -34.23
CA GLU A 811 -31.50 -29.75 -35.16
C GLU A 811 -31.94 -29.93 -36.62
N VAL A 812 -31.44 -29.07 -37.52
CA VAL A 812 -31.59 -29.22 -38.98
C VAL A 812 -30.23 -29.06 -39.64
N LYS A 813 -29.87 -29.99 -40.54
CA LYS A 813 -28.54 -30.06 -41.18
C LYS A 813 -28.55 -29.43 -42.57
N GLN A 814 -27.38 -28.97 -43.02
CA GLN A 814 -27.10 -28.46 -44.37
C GLN A 814 -27.85 -29.20 -45.49
N GLY A 815 -28.33 -28.44 -46.47
CA GLY A 815 -29.10 -28.94 -47.63
C GLY A 815 -30.54 -29.36 -47.32
N THR A 816 -31.02 -29.18 -46.08
CA THR A 816 -32.40 -29.53 -45.68
C THR A 816 -33.28 -28.29 -45.59
N GLU A 817 -34.54 -28.43 -46.02
CA GLU A 817 -35.60 -27.41 -45.86
C GLU A 817 -36.24 -27.48 -44.47
N CYS A 818 -36.49 -26.32 -43.87
CA CYS A 818 -37.11 -26.17 -42.55
C CYS A 818 -37.98 -24.90 -42.44
N GLY A 819 -38.97 -24.95 -41.55
CA GLY A 819 -39.75 -23.78 -41.14
C GLY A 819 -39.16 -23.19 -39.86
N ILE A 820 -38.77 -21.92 -39.91
CA ILE A 820 -38.15 -21.17 -38.82
C ILE A 820 -39.09 -20.05 -38.38
N GLY A 821 -39.58 -20.11 -37.13
CA GLY A 821 -40.34 -19.03 -36.51
C GLY A 821 -39.45 -18.23 -35.57
N VAL A 822 -39.29 -16.93 -35.83
CA VAL A 822 -38.45 -16.02 -35.04
C VAL A 822 -39.29 -15.35 -33.96
N LYS A 823 -38.84 -15.43 -32.71
CA LYS A 823 -39.54 -14.87 -31.55
C LYS A 823 -39.70 -13.36 -31.68
N ASN A 824 -40.91 -12.84 -31.51
CA ASN A 824 -41.25 -11.40 -31.56
C ASN A 824 -40.92 -10.64 -32.88
N TYR A 825 -40.46 -11.30 -33.95
CA TYR A 825 -40.09 -10.64 -35.21
C TYR A 825 -40.99 -11.08 -36.38
N ASN A 826 -41.51 -10.11 -37.16
CA ASN A 826 -42.51 -10.38 -38.20
C ASN A 826 -42.16 -9.86 -39.61
N ASP A 827 -41.09 -9.07 -39.77
CA ASP A 827 -40.65 -8.48 -41.07
C ASP A 827 -39.60 -9.34 -41.81
N VAL A 828 -39.67 -10.66 -41.66
CA VAL A 828 -38.84 -11.57 -42.47
C VAL A 828 -39.30 -11.51 -43.93
N LYS A 829 -38.35 -11.50 -44.86
CA LYS A 829 -38.56 -11.44 -46.32
C LYS A 829 -37.79 -12.54 -47.04
N GLU A 830 -38.22 -12.84 -48.26
CA GLU A 830 -37.48 -13.68 -49.20
C GLU A 830 -36.11 -13.06 -49.48
N GLY A 831 -35.05 -13.87 -49.45
CA GLY A 831 -33.66 -13.42 -49.59
C GLY A 831 -32.96 -12.99 -48.29
N ASP A 832 -33.67 -12.93 -47.15
CA ASP A 832 -33.02 -12.76 -45.84
C ASP A 832 -32.16 -13.99 -45.50
N GLN A 833 -31.07 -13.78 -44.76
CA GLN A 833 -30.23 -14.84 -44.21
C GLN A 833 -30.41 -14.91 -42.69
N ILE A 834 -30.49 -16.13 -42.15
CA ILE A 834 -30.60 -16.40 -40.71
C ILE A 834 -29.33 -17.12 -40.27
N GLU A 835 -28.46 -16.40 -39.56
CA GLU A 835 -27.22 -16.90 -38.99
C GLU A 835 -27.49 -17.39 -37.55
N VAL A 836 -27.00 -18.58 -37.21
CA VAL A 836 -27.17 -19.20 -35.88
C VAL A 836 -25.81 -19.35 -35.24
N PHE A 837 -25.65 -18.82 -34.03
CA PHE A 837 -24.35 -18.78 -33.33
C PHE A 837 -24.42 -19.40 -31.93
N GLU A 838 -23.26 -19.86 -31.42
CA GLU A 838 -23.07 -20.29 -30.04
C GLU A 838 -22.19 -19.26 -29.33
N ARG A 839 -22.57 -18.85 -28.12
CA ARG A 839 -21.69 -18.08 -27.24
C ARG A 839 -20.81 -19.05 -26.47
N VAL A 840 -19.61 -19.29 -26.99
CA VAL A 840 -18.60 -20.14 -26.37
C VAL A 840 -17.89 -19.33 -25.30
N GLU A 841 -17.87 -19.86 -24.07
CA GLU A 841 -17.15 -19.29 -22.94
C GLU A 841 -15.65 -19.60 -23.07
N VAL A 842 -14.85 -18.58 -23.38
CA VAL A 842 -13.39 -18.71 -23.50
C VAL A 842 -12.74 -18.10 -22.26
N LYS A 843 -12.05 -18.93 -21.47
CA LYS A 843 -11.28 -18.46 -20.33
C LYS A 843 -10.14 -17.55 -20.79
N ARG A 844 -9.92 -16.45 -20.07
CA ARG A 844 -8.78 -15.55 -20.26
C ARG A 844 -7.60 -16.00 -19.40
N GLU A 845 -6.39 -15.75 -19.90
CA GLU A 845 -5.12 -15.93 -19.19
C GLU A 845 -4.38 -14.59 -19.19
N LEU A 846 -3.66 -14.30 -18.11
CA LEU A 846 -2.77 -13.12 -17.97
C LEU A 846 -1.37 -13.42 -18.49
#